data_AF-A0A7X7V085-F1
#
_entry.id   AF-A0A7X7V085-F1
#
_cell.length_a   1.000
_cell.length_b   1.000
_cell.length_c   1.000
_cell.angle_alpha   90.00
_cell.angle_beta   90.00
_cell.angle_gamma   90.00
#
_symmetry.space_group_name_H-M   'P 1'
#
loop_
_entity.id
_entity.type
_entity.pdbx_description
1 polymer ?
#
loop_
_entity_poly.entity_id
_entity_poly.type
_entity_poly.pdbx_seq_one_letter_code
_entity_poly.pdbx_strand_id
1 'polypeptide(L)'
;MKKALIFTVLLLVCLTTATFSQTNKIRVAIYNDDGGSLSGTTNIEQSLADTSIYNTARVMAADIRAGILQNFDIIVQPGGSGSGQATALETSGRDSIRKFVERGGGYLGICAGSYLVSSDYSWSLNILNAKVIDKAHWDRGIGWVKIGLSDYGKKFLDYAHDTISIEYRQGPLLGPNNYGSLPGYIQVGVFNTEVALNGAPSGVMIGTTALAQSVYGDGRVAAISPHPESELHLQFIIRKTIDWLARNDALMVLTSPFQNEEWIVGKTKKIGWVTDGGLSTARIDYSTDNGANWTMITASSSSPYTWVVPDAPSSVCKIKITSLTESSFGDTISFKIIPEPPSIYSVSGGNWSEPSTWVGGVVPDSADNVIIDSSHTVIVNSNARCKDLTFGAASSRLGMSADLRIFGNVNLFNNSVNPFYSGSNLWDDGDKMIFAGNAETQTINNLGTTSASPYPIRFQELVIDKPTGKLTTGPGANLKLGIGNSLEVINGTFELGSTDDIEGRNTSGNATTPSIIVRSGGIFNMVGSSSHIRRGNFTGEETSKIGTMTVYGEANLAASSTNRINIGNIDVMNGGTVKIPYLSAGNMAASCFNPGIITVKSGGVFSNNLISNYWYNNATIPATVIIEPGGEYYTGSSTTSLAPVTEVNGDIRFARGGTQTIPAALDTVGGKVILSGSGAKTLGGNLTVLDGLSLRGTATLTLGGFTLTYGPDATLSY
;
A
#
# COMPACT_ATOMS: atom_id res chain seq x y z
N MET A 1 -72.85 50.26 -39.28
CA MET A 1 -73.54 49.94 -38.00
C MET A 1 -73.43 48.43 -37.81
N LYS A 2 -72.88 47.79 -36.78
CA LYS A 2 -72.35 48.14 -35.45
C LYS A 2 -71.16 47.20 -35.19
N LYS A 3 -70.09 47.70 -34.55
CA LYS A 3 -69.03 46.89 -33.93
C LYS A 3 -69.60 46.25 -32.66
N ALA A 4 -69.39 44.96 -32.44
CA ALA A 4 -69.63 44.30 -31.15
C ALA A 4 -68.28 43.79 -30.62
N LEU A 5 -67.90 44.34 -29.48
CA LEU A 5 -66.70 44.10 -28.70
C LEU A 5 -66.99 42.93 -27.75
N ILE A 6 -66.18 41.88 -27.75
CA ILE A 6 -66.21 40.83 -26.72
C ILE A 6 -65.24 41.26 -25.63
N PHE A 7 -65.78 41.60 -24.46
CA PHE A 7 -65.05 41.82 -23.21
C PHE A 7 -64.87 40.47 -22.50
N THR A 8 -63.64 40.03 -22.33
CA THR A 8 -63.30 38.94 -21.41
C THR A 8 -63.05 39.55 -20.03
N VAL A 9 -63.90 39.19 -19.07
CA VAL A 9 -63.79 39.62 -17.66
C VAL A 9 -62.65 38.87 -16.99
N LEU A 10 -61.69 39.62 -16.46
CA LEU A 10 -60.59 39.17 -15.61
C LEU A 10 -61.16 38.86 -14.21
N LEU A 11 -61.15 37.60 -13.79
CA LEU A 11 -61.49 37.22 -12.40
C LEU A 11 -60.21 37.30 -11.55
N LEU A 12 -60.15 38.30 -10.67
CA LEU A 12 -59.07 38.50 -9.70
C LEU A 12 -59.22 37.49 -8.56
N VAL A 13 -58.48 36.38 -8.61
CA VAL A 13 -58.34 35.47 -7.47
C VAL A 13 -57.17 35.96 -6.62
N CYS A 14 -57.49 36.60 -5.49
CA CYS A 14 -56.54 36.93 -4.45
C CYS A 14 -56.13 35.63 -3.72
N LEU A 15 -55.13 34.92 -4.28
CA LEU A 15 -54.45 33.83 -3.57
C LEU A 15 -53.50 34.45 -2.55
N THR A 16 -53.91 34.42 -1.28
CA THR A 16 -52.99 34.57 -0.16
C THR A 16 -51.93 33.47 -0.27
N THR A 17 -50.70 33.81 -0.64
CA THR A 17 -49.56 32.90 -0.52
C THR A 17 -49.26 32.72 0.96
N ALA A 18 -49.79 31.66 1.56
CA ALA A 18 -49.21 31.12 2.76
C ALA A 18 -47.80 30.64 2.39
N THR A 19 -46.78 31.39 2.78
CA THR A 19 -45.38 30.94 2.74
C THR A 19 -45.24 29.79 3.73
N PHE A 20 -45.39 28.56 3.27
CA PHE A 20 -44.84 27.40 3.97
C PHE A 20 -43.32 27.51 3.87
N SER A 21 -42.67 27.93 4.97
CA SER A 21 -41.24 27.70 5.14
C SER A 21 -41.05 26.21 5.40
N GLN A 22 -40.81 25.44 4.35
CA GLN A 22 -40.35 24.06 4.48
C GLN A 22 -38.87 24.16 4.88
N THR A 23 -38.57 23.98 6.16
CA THR A 23 -37.18 23.80 6.60
C THR A 23 -36.70 22.46 6.04
N ASN A 24 -36.12 22.46 4.84
CA ASN A 24 -35.57 21.23 4.25
C ASN A 24 -34.31 20.85 5.01
N LYS A 25 -34.49 20.06 6.08
CA LYS A 25 -33.41 19.43 6.83
C LYS A 25 -32.63 18.48 5.93
N ILE A 26 -31.31 18.41 6.10
CA ILE A 26 -30.46 17.44 5.42
C ILE A 26 -30.75 16.06 6.00
N ARG A 27 -31.23 15.12 5.17
CA ARG A 27 -31.59 13.76 5.57
C ARG A 27 -30.37 12.86 5.44
N VAL A 28 -29.89 12.35 6.57
CA VAL A 28 -28.64 11.59 6.64
C VAL A 28 -28.95 10.16 7.09
N ALA A 29 -28.74 9.20 6.20
CA ALA A 29 -28.69 7.79 6.55
C ALA A 29 -27.33 7.48 7.18
N ILE A 30 -27.31 6.79 8.32
CA ILE A 30 -26.08 6.33 8.98
C ILE A 30 -26.11 4.81 9.02
N TYR A 31 -25.17 4.17 8.36
CA TYR A 31 -25.10 2.70 8.33
C TYR A 31 -24.88 2.14 9.74
N ASN A 32 -25.71 1.19 10.15
CA ASN A 32 -25.66 0.60 11.49
C ASN A 32 -25.94 -0.91 11.46
N ASP A 33 -25.14 -1.65 10.69
CA ASP A 33 -25.24 -3.11 10.56
C ASP A 33 -23.84 -3.74 10.63
N ASP A 34 -23.74 -5.03 10.36
CA ASP A 34 -22.50 -5.80 10.37
C ASP A 34 -21.34 -5.09 9.65
N GLY A 35 -20.18 -5.10 10.28
CA GLY A 35 -18.99 -4.36 9.85
C GLY A 35 -18.99 -2.87 10.20
N GLY A 36 -20.09 -2.29 10.68
CA GLY A 36 -20.14 -0.94 11.23
C GLY A 36 -19.80 -0.90 12.73
N SER A 37 -19.20 0.22 13.18
CA SER A 37 -18.96 0.49 14.60
C SER A 37 -20.12 1.25 15.23
N LEU A 38 -20.75 0.66 16.26
CA LEU A 38 -21.84 1.30 17.01
C LEU A 38 -21.40 2.61 17.70
N SER A 39 -20.16 2.66 18.23
CA SER A 39 -19.63 3.87 18.84
C SER A 39 -19.38 4.96 17.80
N GLY A 40 -18.85 4.59 16.63
CA GLY A 40 -18.68 5.52 15.50
C GLY A 40 -20.02 6.10 15.04
N THR A 41 -21.04 5.25 14.85
CA THR A 41 -22.41 5.67 14.53
C THR A 41 -22.96 6.67 15.54
N THR A 42 -22.80 6.39 16.84
CA THR A 42 -23.29 7.26 17.90
C THR A 42 -22.57 8.61 17.92
N ASN A 43 -21.26 8.63 17.67
CA ASN A 43 -20.46 9.85 17.60
C ASN A 43 -20.81 10.70 16.37
N ILE A 44 -21.14 10.08 15.25
CA ILE A 44 -21.64 10.78 14.04
C ILE A 44 -23.01 11.42 14.33
N GLU A 45 -23.92 10.69 14.98
CA GLU A 45 -25.21 11.26 15.40
C GLU A 45 -25.02 12.45 16.34
N GLN A 46 -24.09 12.34 17.30
CA GLN A 46 -23.76 13.45 18.19
C GLN A 46 -23.20 14.66 17.42
N SER A 47 -22.38 14.42 16.41
CA SER A 47 -21.82 15.47 15.54
C SER A 47 -22.91 16.25 14.79
N LEU A 48 -24.05 15.60 14.55
CA LEU A 48 -25.22 16.09 13.80
C LEU A 48 -26.44 16.32 14.70
N ALA A 49 -26.23 16.57 16.00
CA ALA A 49 -27.32 16.72 16.99
C ALA A 49 -28.22 17.96 16.78
N ASP A 50 -27.82 18.92 15.93
CA ASP A 50 -28.66 20.07 15.58
C ASP A 50 -29.82 19.63 14.67
N THR A 51 -30.91 19.21 15.30
CA THR A 51 -32.12 18.75 14.61
C THR A 51 -32.87 19.84 13.85
N SER A 52 -32.47 21.11 13.96
CA SER A 52 -33.00 22.18 13.10
C SER A 52 -32.40 22.12 11.69
N ILE A 53 -31.22 21.50 11.54
CA ILE A 53 -30.48 21.37 10.28
C ILE A 53 -30.51 19.93 9.77
N TYR A 54 -30.27 18.95 10.64
CA TYR A 54 -30.07 17.55 10.26
C TYR A 54 -31.26 16.67 10.68
N ASN A 55 -31.59 15.69 9.84
CA ASN A 55 -32.49 14.60 10.15
C ASN A 55 -31.75 13.27 9.93
N THR A 56 -31.28 12.65 11.02
CA THR A 56 -30.48 11.43 10.95
C THR A 56 -31.35 10.20 11.18
N ALA A 57 -31.05 9.10 10.48
CA ALA A 57 -31.62 7.80 10.78
C ALA A 57 -30.60 6.69 10.55
N ARG A 58 -30.58 5.72 11.47
CA ARG A 58 -29.80 4.50 11.29
C ARG A 58 -30.46 3.60 10.25
N VAL A 59 -29.67 3.04 9.34
CA VAL A 59 -30.14 2.13 8.29
C VAL A 59 -29.36 0.82 8.32
N MET A 60 -30.06 -0.30 8.10
CA MET A 60 -29.45 -1.62 8.00
C MET A 60 -29.04 -1.93 6.56
N ALA A 61 -28.15 -2.91 6.37
CA ALA A 61 -27.75 -3.34 5.03
C ALA A 61 -28.95 -3.88 4.22
N ALA A 62 -29.87 -4.57 4.89
CA ALA A 62 -31.12 -5.06 4.29
C ALA A 62 -32.02 -3.92 3.79
N ASP A 63 -32.11 -2.81 4.53
CA ASP A 63 -32.89 -1.65 4.12
C ASP A 63 -32.30 -0.97 2.89
N ILE A 64 -30.96 -0.88 2.83
CA ILE A 64 -30.24 -0.33 1.67
C ILE A 64 -30.48 -1.18 0.41
N ARG A 65 -30.46 -2.51 0.55
CA ARG A 65 -30.84 -3.44 -0.54
C ARG A 65 -32.29 -3.27 -0.97
N ALA A 66 -33.18 -2.96 -0.03
CA ALA A 66 -34.59 -2.68 -0.29
C ALA A 66 -34.86 -1.27 -0.86
N GLY A 67 -33.83 -0.44 -1.04
CA GLY A 67 -33.94 0.88 -1.68
C GLY A 67 -34.28 2.04 -0.73
N ILE A 68 -34.05 1.89 0.58
CA ILE A 68 -34.38 2.94 1.57
C ILE A 68 -33.67 4.28 1.30
N LEU A 69 -32.52 4.27 0.60
CA LEU A 69 -31.70 5.44 0.34
C LEU A 69 -32.41 6.54 -0.46
N GLN A 70 -33.47 6.23 -1.20
CA GLN A 70 -34.29 7.23 -1.90
C GLN A 70 -34.94 8.27 -0.94
N ASN A 71 -35.01 7.96 0.35
CA ASN A 71 -35.56 8.83 1.38
C ASN A 71 -34.51 9.76 2.01
N PHE A 72 -33.25 9.69 1.59
CA PHE A 72 -32.13 10.40 2.17
C PHE A 72 -31.40 11.25 1.13
N ASP A 73 -30.61 12.21 1.61
CA ASP A 73 -29.72 13.05 0.81
C ASP A 73 -28.28 12.54 0.89
N ILE A 74 -27.90 11.93 2.02
CA ILE A 74 -26.54 11.43 2.28
C ILE A 74 -26.59 10.05 2.93
N ILE A 75 -25.63 9.18 2.58
CA ILE A 75 -25.29 7.97 3.35
C ILE A 75 -23.91 8.13 3.99
N VAL A 76 -23.83 7.90 5.29
CA VAL A 76 -22.58 7.86 6.07
C VAL A 76 -22.25 6.43 6.43
N GLN A 77 -21.06 6.01 6.02
CA GLN A 77 -20.48 4.72 6.34
C GLN A 77 -19.42 4.89 7.45
N PRO A 78 -19.68 4.42 8.68
CA PRO A 78 -18.81 4.68 9.83
C PRO A 78 -17.54 3.82 9.79
N GLY A 79 -16.69 3.99 10.82
CA GLY A 79 -15.58 3.07 11.11
C GLY A 79 -16.05 1.62 11.40
N GLY A 80 -15.11 0.69 11.55
CA GLY A 80 -15.38 -0.75 11.69
C GLY A 80 -14.54 -1.60 10.74
N SER A 81 -15.17 -2.49 9.97
CA SER A 81 -14.52 -3.31 8.94
C SER A 81 -15.12 -3.02 7.55
N GLY A 82 -14.34 -2.44 6.64
CA GLY A 82 -14.82 -2.08 5.30
C GLY A 82 -15.25 -3.31 4.48
N SER A 83 -14.52 -4.42 4.60
CA SER A 83 -14.89 -5.70 3.99
C SER A 83 -16.11 -6.34 4.67
N GLY A 84 -16.26 -6.15 5.98
CA GLY A 84 -17.46 -6.55 6.72
C GLY A 84 -18.71 -5.80 6.24
N GLN A 85 -18.62 -4.47 6.10
CA GLN A 85 -19.68 -3.64 5.55
C GLN A 85 -20.02 -4.06 4.11
N ALA A 86 -19.01 -4.28 3.26
CA ALA A 86 -19.22 -4.77 1.90
C ALA A 86 -19.90 -6.14 1.85
N THR A 87 -19.56 -7.03 2.78
CA THR A 87 -20.15 -8.37 2.90
C THR A 87 -21.62 -8.27 3.29
N ALA A 88 -21.94 -7.48 4.31
CA ALA A 88 -23.30 -7.27 4.78
C ALA A 88 -24.18 -6.57 3.75
N LEU A 89 -23.65 -5.62 2.99
CA LEU A 89 -24.33 -4.94 1.88
C LEU A 89 -24.60 -5.85 0.68
N GLU A 90 -23.81 -6.91 0.51
CA GLU A 90 -23.75 -7.73 -0.71
C GLU A 90 -23.43 -6.87 -1.95
N THR A 91 -23.51 -7.47 -3.15
CA THR A 91 -23.37 -6.70 -4.40
C THR A 91 -24.53 -5.74 -4.59
N SER A 92 -25.76 -6.15 -4.28
CA SER A 92 -26.97 -5.35 -4.50
C SER A 92 -27.02 -4.08 -3.65
N GLY A 93 -26.61 -4.13 -2.38
CA GLY A 93 -26.56 -2.95 -1.51
C GLY A 93 -25.45 -1.99 -1.92
N ARG A 94 -24.27 -2.52 -2.32
CA ARG A 94 -23.20 -1.69 -2.89
C ARG A 94 -23.65 -1.00 -4.18
N ASP A 95 -24.34 -1.70 -5.07
CA ASP A 95 -24.91 -1.13 -6.30
C ASP A 95 -25.96 -0.05 -5.98
N SER A 96 -26.77 -0.27 -4.94
CA SER A 96 -27.75 0.71 -4.45
C SER A 96 -27.07 2.01 -4.01
N ILE A 97 -25.98 1.92 -3.24
CA ILE A 97 -25.17 3.08 -2.84
C ILE A 97 -24.56 3.78 -4.06
N ARG A 98 -23.96 3.04 -5.01
CA ARG A 98 -23.38 3.66 -6.22
C ARG A 98 -24.43 4.44 -7.00
N LYS A 99 -25.60 3.83 -7.27
CA LYS A 99 -26.70 4.49 -8.00
C LYS A 99 -27.27 5.68 -7.24
N PHE A 100 -27.31 5.60 -5.91
CA PHE A 100 -27.73 6.72 -5.08
C PHE A 100 -26.81 7.93 -5.26
N VAL A 101 -25.49 7.71 -5.17
CA VAL A 101 -24.51 8.78 -5.38
C VAL A 101 -24.50 9.27 -6.82
N GLU A 102 -24.53 8.35 -7.80
CA GLU A 102 -24.55 8.69 -9.23
C GLU A 102 -25.71 9.64 -9.59
N ARG A 103 -26.82 9.60 -8.85
CA ARG A 103 -28.02 10.42 -9.07
C ARG A 103 -28.08 11.69 -8.20
N GLY A 104 -26.98 12.08 -7.56
CA GLY A 104 -26.92 13.31 -6.75
C GLY A 104 -26.88 13.09 -5.24
N GLY A 105 -26.89 11.84 -4.76
CA GLY A 105 -26.70 11.54 -3.34
C GLY A 105 -25.28 11.80 -2.86
N GLY A 106 -25.12 12.15 -1.58
CA GLY A 106 -23.82 12.29 -0.95
C GLY A 106 -23.34 10.99 -0.27
N TYR A 107 -22.04 10.71 -0.34
CA TYR A 107 -21.40 9.63 0.43
C TYR A 107 -20.29 10.17 1.34
N LEU A 108 -20.33 9.80 2.62
CA LEU A 108 -19.22 9.99 3.55
C LEU A 108 -18.72 8.65 4.08
N GLY A 109 -17.46 8.33 3.83
CA GLY A 109 -16.76 7.21 4.47
C GLY A 109 -15.84 7.69 5.58
N ILE A 110 -15.88 7.04 6.74
CA ILE A 110 -14.93 7.28 7.84
C ILE A 110 -14.22 5.97 8.16
N CYS A 111 -12.87 5.98 8.23
CA CYS A 111 -12.04 4.80 8.48
C CYS A 111 -12.43 3.61 7.58
N ALA A 112 -13.14 2.61 8.10
CA ALA A 112 -13.70 1.49 7.32
C ALA A 112 -14.54 1.93 6.11
N GLY A 113 -15.36 2.96 6.26
CA GLY A 113 -16.12 3.54 5.17
C GLY A 113 -15.23 4.14 4.07
N SER A 114 -14.03 4.61 4.43
CA SER A 114 -13.03 5.11 3.49
C SER A 114 -12.33 3.98 2.73
N TYR A 115 -12.16 2.80 3.33
CA TYR A 115 -11.75 1.61 2.58
C TYR A 115 -12.85 1.22 1.58
N LEU A 116 -14.12 1.24 2.01
CA LEU A 116 -15.26 0.85 1.18
C LEU A 116 -15.42 1.74 -0.06
N VAL A 117 -15.26 3.06 0.07
CA VAL A 117 -15.48 4.01 -1.05
C VAL A 117 -14.39 4.01 -2.13
N SER A 118 -13.19 3.50 -1.77
CA SER A 118 -12.00 3.46 -2.63
C SER A 118 -12.22 2.71 -3.96
N SER A 119 -11.20 2.65 -4.80
CA SER A 119 -11.21 1.89 -6.07
C SER A 119 -10.18 0.75 -6.08
N ASP A 120 -9.90 0.18 -4.90
CA ASP A 120 -8.70 -0.65 -4.70
C ASP A 120 -8.98 -2.12 -4.35
N TYR A 121 -10.20 -2.45 -3.94
CA TYR A 121 -10.58 -3.81 -3.59
C TYR A 121 -11.70 -4.29 -4.50
N SER A 122 -11.77 -5.61 -4.74
CA SER A 122 -12.88 -6.23 -5.47
C SER A 122 -14.24 -5.99 -4.80
N TRP A 123 -14.23 -5.74 -3.50
CA TRP A 123 -15.41 -5.42 -2.69
C TRP A 123 -15.67 -3.91 -2.54
N SER A 124 -14.83 -3.03 -3.07
CA SER A 124 -15.03 -1.58 -2.99
C SER A 124 -16.26 -1.10 -3.77
N LEU A 125 -16.69 0.13 -3.48
CA LEU A 125 -17.70 0.86 -4.25
C LEU A 125 -17.12 1.42 -5.55
N ASN A 126 -15.81 1.63 -5.69
CA ASN A 126 -15.22 2.18 -6.91
C ASN A 126 -15.86 3.52 -7.33
N ILE A 127 -16.11 4.40 -6.35
CA ILE A 127 -16.67 5.75 -6.59
C ILE A 127 -15.72 6.87 -6.14
N LEU A 128 -14.55 6.52 -5.61
CA LEU A 128 -13.43 7.41 -5.35
C LEU A 128 -12.17 6.84 -6.01
N ASN A 129 -11.49 7.63 -6.85
CA ASN A 129 -10.26 7.22 -7.57
C ASN A 129 -9.02 7.20 -6.67
N ALA A 130 -9.14 6.54 -5.51
CA ALA A 130 -8.10 6.35 -4.54
C ALA A 130 -7.77 4.86 -4.37
N LYS A 131 -6.47 4.54 -4.33
CA LYS A 131 -5.92 3.25 -3.91
C LYS A 131 -5.58 3.31 -2.42
N VAL A 132 -5.49 2.14 -1.77
CA VAL A 132 -4.97 2.06 -0.41
C VAL A 132 -3.49 1.74 -0.48
N ILE A 133 -2.68 2.67 0.03
CA ILE A 133 -1.25 2.45 0.24
C ILE A 133 -1.08 1.54 1.45
N ASP A 134 -0.10 0.64 1.37
CA ASP A 134 0.28 -0.24 2.49
C ASP A 134 -0.81 -1.22 2.96
N LYS A 135 -1.54 -1.83 2.01
CA LYS A 135 -2.66 -2.75 2.29
C LYS A 135 -2.31 -3.90 3.25
N ALA A 136 -1.05 -4.33 3.25
CA ALA A 136 -0.56 -5.42 4.09
C ALA A 136 -0.61 -5.07 5.59
N HIS A 137 -0.44 -3.79 5.93
CA HIS A 137 -0.40 -3.29 7.31
C HIS A 137 -1.59 -2.41 7.63
N TRP A 138 -2.80 -2.83 7.23
CA TRP A 138 -4.03 -2.10 7.58
C TRP A 138 -4.16 -1.92 9.10
N ASP A 139 -3.76 -2.93 9.89
CA ASP A 139 -3.65 -2.85 11.35
C ASP A 139 -2.36 -2.12 11.77
N ARG A 140 -2.18 -0.88 11.32
CA ARG A 140 -0.98 -0.07 11.58
C ARG A 140 -0.89 0.45 13.02
N GLY A 141 -1.91 0.19 13.83
CA GLY A 141 -2.05 0.67 15.21
C GLY A 141 -2.95 1.90 15.38
N ILE A 142 -2.94 2.40 16.62
CA ILE A 142 -3.75 3.54 17.06
C ILE A 142 -2.82 4.61 17.63
N GLY A 143 -3.09 5.87 17.31
CA GLY A 143 -2.33 6.99 17.86
C GLY A 143 -2.80 8.33 17.35
N TRP A 144 -2.26 9.39 17.93
CA TRP A 144 -2.51 10.76 17.48
C TRP A 144 -1.60 11.10 16.30
N VAL A 145 -2.20 11.63 15.24
CA VAL A 145 -1.46 12.08 14.05
C VAL A 145 -1.79 13.53 13.73
N LYS A 146 -0.81 14.24 13.19
CA LYS A 146 -0.99 15.58 12.63
C LYS A 146 -1.35 15.46 11.16
N ILE A 147 -2.48 16.04 10.80
CA ILE A 147 -2.94 16.19 9.43
C ILE A 147 -2.54 17.57 8.94
N GLY A 148 -1.72 17.66 7.89
CA GLY A 148 -1.48 18.91 7.17
C GLY A 148 -2.65 19.23 6.25
N LEU A 149 -3.21 20.43 6.34
CA LEU A 149 -4.30 20.87 5.48
C LEU A 149 -3.76 21.49 4.19
N SER A 150 -4.40 21.19 3.07
CA SER A 150 -4.17 21.94 1.84
C SER A 150 -4.77 23.35 1.96
N ASP A 151 -4.41 24.25 1.03
CA ASP A 151 -5.01 25.58 0.95
C ASP A 151 -6.52 25.50 0.70
N TYR A 152 -6.96 24.51 -0.08
CA TYR A 152 -8.38 24.16 -0.20
C TYR A 152 -8.94 23.68 1.14
N GLY A 153 -8.26 22.74 1.81
CA GLY A 153 -8.71 22.17 3.09
C GLY A 153 -8.90 23.21 4.19
N LYS A 154 -8.00 24.19 4.31
CA LYS A 154 -8.14 25.32 5.24
C LYS A 154 -9.39 26.16 4.96
N LYS A 155 -9.64 26.49 3.69
CA LYS A 155 -10.83 27.25 3.27
C LYS A 155 -12.11 26.45 3.50
N PHE A 156 -12.11 25.17 3.10
CA PHE A 156 -13.25 24.27 3.24
C PHE A 156 -13.66 24.08 4.71
N LEU A 157 -12.68 23.81 5.58
CA LEU A 157 -12.93 23.59 7.01
C LEU A 157 -13.14 24.89 7.78
N ASP A 158 -12.86 26.05 7.18
CA ASP A 158 -12.78 27.35 7.86
C ASP A 158 -11.83 27.28 9.07
N TYR A 159 -10.64 26.73 8.82
CA TYR A 159 -9.65 26.44 9.84
C TYR A 159 -8.34 27.15 9.55
N ALA A 160 -7.90 28.00 10.50
CA ALA A 160 -6.78 28.91 10.28
C ALA A 160 -5.40 28.26 10.38
N HIS A 161 -5.28 27.10 11.04
CA HIS A 161 -3.98 26.45 11.23
C HIS A 161 -3.66 25.48 10.10
N ASP A 162 -2.37 25.38 9.78
CA ASP A 162 -1.88 24.47 8.73
C ASP A 162 -1.98 22.98 9.12
N THR A 163 -2.17 22.67 10.40
CA THR A 163 -2.29 21.28 10.88
C THR A 163 -3.40 21.07 11.89
N ILE A 164 -4.06 19.91 11.84
CA ILE A 164 -5.02 19.42 12.83
C ILE A 164 -4.51 18.11 13.43
N SER A 165 -4.51 17.97 14.75
CA SER A 165 -4.28 16.67 15.41
C SER A 165 -5.57 15.87 15.46
N ILE A 166 -5.58 14.67 14.91
CA ILE A 166 -6.75 13.77 14.89
C ILE A 166 -6.31 12.38 15.33
N GLU A 167 -7.16 11.67 16.06
CA GLU A 167 -6.92 10.28 16.42
C GLU A 167 -7.04 9.38 15.17
N TYR A 168 -5.99 8.60 14.92
CA TYR A 168 -5.95 7.59 13.88
C TYR A 168 -6.15 6.20 14.50
N ARG A 169 -7.04 5.41 13.90
CA ARG A 169 -7.29 4.00 14.27
C ARG A 169 -7.42 3.16 13.01
N GLN A 170 -6.28 2.80 12.40
CA GLN A 170 -6.21 1.85 11.28
C GLN A 170 -6.95 2.30 9.98
N GLY A 171 -7.27 3.58 9.83
CA GLY A 171 -7.89 4.11 8.61
C GLY A 171 -6.99 3.97 7.38
N PRO A 172 -7.53 3.98 6.16
CA PRO A 172 -6.71 3.77 4.97
C PRO A 172 -5.72 4.91 4.74
N LEU A 173 -4.52 4.58 4.27
CA LEU A 173 -3.60 5.54 3.69
C LEU A 173 -3.98 5.75 2.21
N LEU A 174 -4.67 6.84 1.88
CA LEU A 174 -5.20 7.03 0.52
C LEU A 174 -4.13 7.59 -0.42
N GLY A 175 -4.00 7.00 -1.59
CA GLY A 175 -3.17 7.51 -2.69
C GLY A 175 -3.95 7.57 -4.01
N PRO A 176 -3.48 8.32 -5.02
CA PRO A 176 -4.14 8.40 -6.31
C PRO A 176 -4.11 7.04 -7.02
N ASN A 177 -5.24 6.69 -7.63
CA ASN A 177 -5.35 5.51 -8.49
C ASN A 177 -5.50 5.93 -9.96
N ASN A 178 -5.33 4.99 -10.89
CA ASN A 178 -5.42 5.22 -12.34
C ASN A 178 -6.68 4.57 -12.93
N TYR A 179 -7.80 4.64 -12.22
CA TYR A 179 -9.07 4.13 -12.73
C TYR A 179 -9.67 5.13 -13.73
N GLY A 180 -9.49 4.87 -15.03
CA GLY A 180 -9.72 5.86 -16.09
C GLY A 180 -11.16 6.41 -16.21
N SER A 181 -12.15 5.73 -15.64
CA SER A 181 -13.55 6.17 -15.64
C SER A 181 -13.93 7.04 -14.44
N LEU A 182 -13.03 7.21 -13.46
CA LEU A 182 -13.29 8.04 -12.27
C LEU A 182 -12.45 9.32 -12.32
N PRO A 183 -13.00 10.46 -11.90
CA PRO A 183 -12.21 11.68 -11.77
C PRO A 183 -11.17 11.53 -10.65
N GLY A 184 -10.15 12.40 -10.65
CA GLY A 184 -9.23 12.52 -9.51
C GLY A 184 -9.97 12.98 -8.25
N TYR A 185 -9.26 13.07 -7.12
CA TYR A 185 -9.83 13.59 -5.88
C TYR A 185 -9.08 14.83 -5.39
N ILE A 186 -9.80 15.71 -4.71
CA ILE A 186 -9.27 16.86 -3.99
C ILE A 186 -8.60 16.34 -2.73
N GLN A 187 -7.32 16.68 -2.53
CA GLN A 187 -6.59 16.37 -1.32
C GLN A 187 -6.87 17.46 -0.27
N VAL A 188 -7.81 17.18 0.64
CA VAL A 188 -8.22 18.13 1.70
C VAL A 188 -7.16 18.16 2.81
N GLY A 189 -6.61 17.01 3.16
CA GLY A 189 -5.54 16.90 4.15
C GLY A 189 -4.66 15.66 3.97
N VAL A 190 -3.42 15.75 4.44
CA VAL A 190 -2.37 14.74 4.33
C VAL A 190 -1.81 14.37 5.70
N PHE A 191 -1.35 13.14 5.87
CA PHE A 191 -0.65 12.76 7.10
C PHE A 191 0.76 13.40 7.14
N ASN A 192 1.01 14.26 8.13
CA ASN A 192 2.34 14.85 8.37
C ASN A 192 3.16 14.05 9.39
N THR A 193 2.49 13.30 10.24
CA THR A 193 3.11 12.33 11.16
C THR A 193 2.50 10.97 10.93
N GLU A 194 3.11 9.95 11.51
CA GLU A 194 2.68 8.57 11.32
C GLU A 194 2.39 7.82 12.61
N VAL A 195 1.58 6.79 12.49
CA VAL A 195 1.59 5.62 13.36
C VAL A 195 2.26 4.52 12.56
N ALA A 196 3.22 3.80 13.14
CA ALA A 196 3.93 2.69 12.49
C ALA A 196 4.11 1.56 13.51
N LEU A 197 2.99 1.04 14.02
CA LEU A 197 2.96 -0.05 15.01
C LEU A 197 2.63 -1.38 14.30
N ASN A 198 2.62 -2.48 15.05
CA ASN A 198 2.16 -3.79 14.59
C ASN A 198 2.88 -4.28 13.30
N GLY A 199 4.17 -3.96 13.18
CA GLY A 199 5.01 -4.36 12.05
C GLY A 199 4.91 -3.46 10.82
N ALA A 200 4.14 -2.36 10.88
CA ALA A 200 4.02 -1.45 9.74
C ALA A 200 5.32 -0.63 9.52
N PRO A 201 5.81 -0.50 8.27
CA PRO A 201 7.09 0.15 7.97
C PRO A 201 7.02 1.68 8.14
N SER A 202 7.92 2.29 8.92
CA SER A 202 8.00 3.74 9.11
C SER A 202 8.19 4.52 7.80
N GLY A 203 7.73 5.77 7.75
CA GLY A 203 7.79 6.68 6.61
C GLY A 203 6.65 6.53 5.60
N VAL A 204 5.97 5.38 5.54
CA VAL A 204 4.97 5.09 4.49
C VAL A 204 3.68 5.91 4.63
N MET A 205 3.27 6.24 5.86
CA MET A 205 2.05 7.01 6.12
C MET A 205 2.19 8.48 5.76
N ILE A 206 3.38 9.06 5.93
CA ILE A 206 3.64 10.49 5.74
C ILE A 206 3.44 10.84 4.25
N GLY A 207 2.69 11.91 4.00
CA GLY A 207 2.37 12.40 2.64
C GLY A 207 1.18 11.70 1.97
N THR A 208 0.66 10.62 2.55
CA THR A 208 -0.59 10.00 2.04
C THR A 208 -1.81 10.85 2.42
N THR A 209 -2.88 10.70 1.65
CA THR A 209 -4.10 11.51 1.82
C THR A 209 -4.91 10.99 3.01
N ALA A 210 -5.20 11.88 3.96
CA ALA A 210 -6.01 11.59 5.14
C ALA A 210 -7.48 11.95 4.92
N LEU A 211 -7.74 13.05 4.21
CA LEU A 211 -9.09 13.52 3.86
C LEU A 211 -9.16 13.76 2.35
N ALA A 212 -10.10 13.11 1.66
CA ALA A 212 -10.29 13.20 0.22
C ALA A 212 -11.74 13.58 -0.12
N GLN A 213 -11.93 14.36 -1.18
CA GLN A 213 -13.23 14.72 -1.74
C GLN A 213 -13.24 14.53 -3.27
N SER A 214 -14.35 14.12 -3.85
CA SER A 214 -14.52 14.05 -5.32
C SER A 214 -16.00 14.06 -5.69
N VAL A 215 -16.28 13.90 -6.98
CA VAL A 215 -17.62 13.76 -7.55
C VAL A 215 -17.78 12.37 -8.18
N TYR A 216 -19.00 11.85 -8.19
CA TYR A 216 -19.35 10.60 -8.87
C TYR A 216 -20.78 10.70 -9.43
N GLY A 217 -20.91 10.66 -10.76
CA GLY A 217 -22.15 11.06 -11.42
C GLY A 217 -22.52 12.49 -11.03
N ASP A 218 -23.77 12.70 -10.62
CA ASP A 218 -24.27 13.99 -10.15
C ASP A 218 -24.03 14.21 -8.65
N GLY A 219 -23.46 13.24 -7.94
CA GLY A 219 -23.26 13.28 -6.48
C GLY A 219 -21.84 13.55 -6.04
N ARG A 220 -21.67 13.69 -4.73
CA ARG A 220 -20.39 13.99 -4.08
C ARG A 220 -19.95 12.87 -3.16
N VAL A 221 -18.64 12.68 -3.08
CA VAL A 221 -18.02 11.65 -2.26
C VAL A 221 -16.94 12.25 -1.38
N ALA A 222 -16.89 11.85 -0.12
CA ALA A 222 -15.84 12.20 0.82
C ALA A 222 -15.34 10.97 1.57
N ALA A 223 -14.04 10.94 1.84
CA ALA A 223 -13.38 9.92 2.63
C ALA A 223 -12.51 10.58 3.71
N ILE A 224 -12.68 10.15 4.95
CA ILE A 224 -11.88 10.58 6.10
C ILE A 224 -11.24 9.32 6.69
N SER A 225 -9.92 9.25 6.63
CA SER A 225 -9.17 8.13 7.19
C SER A 225 -9.16 8.11 8.73
N PRO A 226 -8.79 9.20 9.44
CA PRO A 226 -8.81 9.25 10.90
C PRO A 226 -10.22 9.48 11.46
N HIS A 227 -10.35 9.58 12.79
CA HIS A 227 -11.64 9.65 13.49
C HIS A 227 -11.94 11.03 14.11
N PRO A 228 -12.31 12.05 13.32
CA PRO A 228 -12.70 13.35 13.87
C PRO A 228 -14.02 13.30 14.65
N GLU A 229 -14.84 12.26 14.47
CA GLU A 229 -16.09 12.06 15.22
C GLU A 229 -15.83 11.72 16.70
N SER A 230 -14.68 11.14 17.02
CA SER A 230 -14.34 10.67 18.38
C SER A 230 -14.15 11.80 19.39
N GLU A 231 -13.98 13.04 18.93
CA GLU A 231 -13.63 14.18 19.78
C GLU A 231 -14.55 15.37 19.50
N LEU A 232 -15.23 15.88 20.53
CA LEU A 232 -16.24 16.94 20.39
C LEU A 232 -15.74 18.18 19.63
N HIS A 233 -14.48 18.57 19.86
CA HIS A 233 -13.86 19.73 19.24
C HIS A 233 -13.48 19.53 17.76
N LEU A 234 -13.52 18.30 17.25
CA LEU A 234 -13.24 17.93 15.85
C LEU A 234 -14.49 17.57 15.06
N GLN A 235 -15.63 17.35 15.72
CA GLN A 235 -16.92 17.00 15.08
C GLN A 235 -17.40 18.04 14.05
N PHE A 236 -16.86 19.26 14.06
CA PHE A 236 -17.13 20.26 13.02
C PHE A 236 -16.67 19.80 11.63
N ILE A 237 -15.64 18.95 11.54
CA ILE A 237 -15.17 18.37 10.27
C ILE A 237 -16.28 17.50 9.66
N ILE A 238 -16.99 16.73 10.48
CA ILE A 238 -18.15 15.95 10.05
C ILE A 238 -19.25 16.87 9.52
N ARG A 239 -19.62 17.91 10.27
CA ARG A 239 -20.66 18.88 9.84
C ARG A 239 -20.31 19.57 8.53
N LYS A 240 -19.10 20.12 8.40
CA LYS A 240 -18.63 20.77 7.16
C LYS A 240 -18.66 19.82 5.97
N THR A 241 -18.33 18.55 6.19
CA THR A 241 -18.35 17.52 5.14
C THR A 241 -19.78 17.15 4.75
N ILE A 242 -20.68 16.94 5.71
CA ILE A 242 -22.10 16.68 5.46
C ILE A 242 -22.75 17.85 4.73
N ASP A 243 -22.49 19.09 5.15
CA ASP A 243 -23.02 20.27 4.47
C ASP A 243 -22.51 20.37 3.03
N TRP A 244 -21.24 20.04 2.76
CA TRP A 244 -20.68 20.03 1.41
C TRP A 244 -21.26 18.92 0.52
N LEU A 245 -21.53 17.74 1.10
CA LEU A 245 -22.18 16.63 0.43
C LEU A 245 -23.66 16.90 0.11
N ALA A 246 -24.35 17.69 0.93
CA ALA A 246 -25.76 18.04 0.76
C ALA A 246 -25.99 19.21 -0.22
N ARG A 247 -24.94 19.98 -0.53
CA ARG A 247 -25.04 21.18 -1.36
C ARG A 247 -24.94 20.86 -2.84
N ASN A 248 -25.74 21.58 -3.63
CA ASN A 248 -25.66 21.68 -5.09
C ASN A 248 -25.00 23.00 -5.53
N ASP A 249 -24.13 23.59 -4.70
CA ASP A 249 -23.34 24.75 -5.14
C ASP A 249 -22.34 24.30 -6.21
N ALA A 250 -22.07 25.11 -7.24
CA ALA A 250 -21.12 24.67 -8.26
C ALA A 250 -19.72 24.46 -7.65
N LEU A 251 -19.04 23.39 -8.08
CA LEU A 251 -17.70 23.03 -7.64
C LEU A 251 -16.74 23.14 -8.81
N MET A 252 -15.54 23.68 -8.57
CA MET A 252 -14.43 23.61 -9.51
C MET A 252 -13.12 23.66 -8.73
N VAL A 253 -12.47 22.51 -8.55
CA VAL A 253 -11.30 22.38 -7.67
C VAL A 253 -10.27 21.45 -8.28
N LEU A 254 -8.99 21.83 -8.18
CA LEU A 254 -7.86 21.06 -8.68
C LEU A 254 -7.70 19.75 -7.88
N THR A 255 -7.43 18.68 -8.61
CA THR A 255 -7.11 17.34 -8.10
C THR A 255 -5.73 16.86 -8.55
N SER A 256 -5.10 17.56 -9.49
CA SER A 256 -3.69 17.34 -9.84
C SER A 256 -3.09 18.63 -10.43
N PRO A 257 -1.88 19.05 -10.02
CA PRO A 257 -1.02 18.39 -9.03
C PRO A 257 -1.67 18.38 -7.63
N PHE A 258 -1.11 17.60 -6.72
CA PHE A 258 -1.34 17.81 -5.29
C PHE A 258 -0.48 18.97 -4.78
N GLN A 259 -0.86 19.51 -3.63
CA GLN A 259 -0.16 20.65 -3.06
C GLN A 259 1.31 20.29 -2.79
N ASN A 260 2.21 21.12 -3.31
CA ASN A 260 3.67 20.96 -3.25
C ASN A 260 4.22 19.73 -4.01
N GLU A 261 3.44 19.09 -4.88
CA GLU A 261 3.94 18.02 -5.75
C GLU A 261 5.09 18.51 -6.64
N GLU A 262 6.09 17.66 -6.87
CA GLU A 262 7.27 17.99 -7.67
C GLU A 262 7.17 17.41 -9.07
N TRP A 263 7.21 18.28 -10.07
CA TRP A 263 7.13 17.94 -11.49
C TRP A 263 8.46 18.23 -12.18
N ILE A 264 9.00 17.23 -12.88
CA ILE A 264 10.29 17.33 -13.56
C ILE A 264 10.11 18.01 -14.93
N VAL A 265 11.00 18.95 -15.26
CA VAL A 265 11.10 19.59 -16.59
C VAL A 265 11.03 18.56 -17.72
N GLY A 266 10.31 18.89 -18.80
CA GLY A 266 10.19 18.08 -20.01
C GLY A 266 9.30 16.83 -19.85
N LYS A 267 8.91 16.44 -18.63
CA LYS A 267 8.01 15.30 -18.43
C LYS A 267 6.57 15.70 -18.72
N THR A 268 5.81 14.74 -19.23
CA THR A 268 4.37 14.89 -19.45
C THR A 268 3.62 14.55 -18.17
N LYS A 269 2.81 15.48 -17.68
CA LYS A 269 1.99 15.39 -16.46
C LYS A 269 0.52 15.70 -16.78
N LYS A 270 -0.40 15.27 -15.91
CA LYS A 270 -1.82 15.57 -16.05
C LYS A 270 -2.20 16.66 -15.05
N ILE A 271 -2.84 17.72 -15.53
CA ILE A 271 -3.53 18.71 -14.71
C ILE A 271 -4.98 18.24 -14.64
N GLY A 272 -5.46 17.96 -13.43
CA GLY A 272 -6.78 17.40 -13.20
C GLY A 272 -7.59 18.29 -12.27
N TRP A 273 -8.89 18.36 -12.50
CA TRP A 273 -9.85 19.01 -11.61
C TRP A 273 -11.18 18.27 -11.63
N VAL A 274 -11.96 18.45 -10.56
CA VAL A 274 -13.35 18.01 -10.47
C VAL A 274 -14.28 19.19 -10.62
N THR A 275 -15.44 18.94 -11.22
CA THR A 275 -16.48 19.94 -11.38
C THR A 275 -17.87 19.40 -11.09
N ASP A 276 -18.79 20.31 -10.81
CA ASP A 276 -20.22 20.07 -10.62
C ASP A 276 -21.00 21.28 -11.19
N GLY A 277 -22.32 21.17 -11.38
CA GLY A 277 -23.19 22.29 -11.75
C GLY A 277 -23.02 22.77 -13.20
N GLY A 278 -22.58 21.90 -14.12
CA GLY A 278 -22.43 22.22 -15.56
C GLY A 278 -21.10 22.91 -15.94
N LEU A 279 -20.19 23.10 -14.98
CA LEU A 279 -18.83 23.57 -15.26
C LEU A 279 -18.06 22.43 -15.94
N SER A 280 -17.72 22.55 -17.22
CA SER A 280 -17.08 21.46 -17.98
C SER A 280 -15.72 21.80 -18.56
N THR A 281 -15.45 23.08 -18.82
CA THR A 281 -14.22 23.53 -19.46
C THR A 281 -13.56 24.66 -18.69
N ALA A 282 -12.22 24.65 -18.70
CA ALA A 282 -11.39 25.61 -17.99
C ALA A 282 -10.34 26.20 -18.93
N ARG A 283 -10.04 27.49 -18.74
CA ARG A 283 -8.71 28.04 -19.07
C ARG A 283 -7.72 27.57 -18.01
N ILE A 284 -6.51 27.25 -18.43
CA ILE A 284 -5.43 26.83 -17.54
C ILE A 284 -4.25 27.78 -17.71
N ASP A 285 -3.77 28.32 -16.59
CA ASP A 285 -2.57 29.14 -16.50
C ASP A 285 -1.60 28.54 -15.47
N TYR A 286 -0.31 28.84 -15.61
CA TYR A 286 0.69 28.58 -14.59
C TYR A 286 1.54 29.81 -14.30
N SER A 287 2.18 29.78 -13.14
CA SER A 287 3.08 30.81 -12.64
C SER A 287 4.32 30.13 -12.06
N THR A 288 5.48 30.74 -12.22
CA THR A 288 6.74 30.33 -11.56
C THR A 288 7.19 31.31 -10.47
N ASP A 289 6.43 32.39 -10.24
CA ASP A 289 6.76 33.48 -9.32
C ASP A 289 5.67 33.72 -8.26
N ASN A 290 5.09 32.64 -7.74
CA ASN A 290 4.05 32.67 -6.70
C ASN A 290 2.75 33.41 -7.10
N GLY A 291 2.49 33.59 -8.40
CA GLY A 291 1.27 34.15 -8.96
C GLY A 291 1.37 35.63 -9.31
N ALA A 292 2.58 36.20 -9.32
CA ALA A 292 2.80 37.58 -9.75
C ALA A 292 2.62 37.73 -11.26
N ASN A 293 3.08 36.74 -12.05
CA ASN A 293 2.86 36.66 -13.48
C ASN A 293 2.26 35.30 -13.87
N TRP A 294 1.33 35.30 -14.83
CA TRP A 294 0.64 34.09 -15.30
C TRP A 294 0.88 33.86 -16.78
N THR A 295 1.37 32.67 -17.12
CA THR A 295 1.53 32.18 -18.48
C THR A 295 0.40 31.22 -18.79
N MET A 296 -0.29 31.44 -19.91
CA MET A 296 -1.37 30.56 -20.34
C MET A 296 -0.82 29.22 -20.84
N ILE A 297 -1.36 28.12 -20.31
CA ILE A 297 -1.11 26.76 -20.83
C ILE A 297 -2.06 26.47 -21.99
N THR A 298 -3.36 26.70 -21.77
CA THR A 298 -4.41 26.52 -22.77
C THR A 298 -5.59 27.43 -22.49
N ALA A 299 -6.25 27.91 -23.54
CA ALA A 299 -7.43 28.76 -23.45
C ALA A 299 -8.71 27.99 -23.08
N SER A 300 -8.78 26.69 -23.40
CA SER A 300 -9.93 25.83 -23.09
C SER A 300 -9.54 24.37 -23.10
N SER A 301 -9.89 23.64 -22.04
CA SER A 301 -9.79 22.17 -21.98
C SER A 301 -10.82 21.59 -21.02
N SER A 302 -11.18 20.32 -21.23
CA SER A 302 -11.81 19.46 -20.22
C SER A 302 -10.75 18.82 -19.30
N SER A 303 -11.20 18.27 -18.17
CA SER A 303 -10.35 17.54 -17.21
C SER A 303 -10.22 16.06 -17.61
N PRO A 304 -9.03 15.42 -17.49
CA PRO A 304 -7.74 16.04 -17.22
C PRO A 304 -7.08 16.60 -18.50
N TYR A 305 -6.26 17.64 -18.36
CA TYR A 305 -5.42 18.19 -19.42
C TYR A 305 -3.99 17.62 -19.33
N THR A 306 -3.43 17.19 -20.45
CA THR A 306 -2.05 16.68 -20.52
C THR A 306 -1.10 17.83 -20.84
N TRP A 307 -0.08 18.03 -20.01
CA TRP A 307 0.88 19.13 -20.11
C TRP A 307 2.32 18.64 -20.09
N VAL A 308 3.15 19.18 -20.98
CA VAL A 308 4.62 19.03 -20.92
C VAL A 308 5.15 20.12 -20.02
N VAL A 309 5.81 19.73 -18.92
CA VAL A 309 6.34 20.67 -17.94
C VAL A 309 7.45 21.52 -18.59
N PRO A 310 7.34 22.86 -18.59
CA PRO A 310 8.31 23.73 -19.24
C PRO A 310 9.64 23.75 -18.48
N ASP A 311 10.71 24.10 -19.18
CA ASP A 311 12.01 24.36 -18.58
C ASP A 311 12.03 25.71 -17.85
N ALA A 312 11.37 25.73 -16.69
CA ALA A 312 11.34 26.88 -15.80
C ALA A 312 11.30 26.43 -14.33
N PRO A 313 12.40 25.86 -13.80
CA PRO A 313 12.46 25.38 -12.42
C PRO A 313 12.11 26.48 -11.41
N SER A 314 11.23 26.16 -10.46
CA SER A 314 10.86 27.03 -9.35
C SER A 314 10.15 26.22 -8.25
N SER A 315 10.41 26.60 -7.00
CA SER A 315 9.80 26.01 -5.80
C SER A 315 8.50 26.68 -5.37
N VAL A 316 8.09 27.75 -6.08
CA VAL A 316 6.90 28.57 -5.77
C VAL A 316 5.94 28.62 -6.96
N CYS A 317 5.84 27.53 -7.71
CA CYS A 317 4.96 27.45 -8.86
C CYS A 317 3.49 27.37 -8.44
N LYS A 318 2.60 27.87 -9.29
CA LYS A 318 1.15 27.72 -9.15
C LYS A 318 0.52 27.31 -10.47
N ILE A 319 -0.52 26.49 -10.40
CA ILE A 319 -1.47 26.27 -11.49
C ILE A 319 -2.78 26.90 -11.09
N LYS A 320 -3.42 27.60 -12.04
CA LYS A 320 -4.74 28.19 -11.89
C LYS A 320 -5.66 27.67 -12.99
N ILE A 321 -6.87 27.31 -12.59
CA ILE A 321 -7.96 27.04 -13.51
C ILE A 321 -9.03 28.12 -13.37
N THR A 322 -9.64 28.51 -14.48
CA THR A 322 -10.74 29.48 -14.50
C THR A 322 -11.83 28.98 -15.42
N SER A 323 -13.07 28.94 -14.93
CA SER A 323 -14.22 28.55 -15.72
C SER A 323 -14.42 29.51 -16.89
N LEU A 324 -14.76 28.94 -18.05
CA LEU A 324 -15.07 29.71 -19.26
C LEU A 324 -16.53 30.19 -19.31
N THR A 325 -17.41 29.54 -18.56
CA THR A 325 -18.84 29.88 -18.51
C THR A 325 -19.14 30.85 -17.38
N GLU A 326 -18.37 30.81 -16.29
CA GLU A 326 -18.59 31.60 -15.08
C GLU A 326 -17.25 32.03 -14.48
N SER A 327 -16.71 33.19 -14.88
CA SER A 327 -15.32 33.59 -14.56
C SER A 327 -15.02 33.79 -13.06
N SER A 328 -16.04 33.84 -12.20
CA SER A 328 -15.87 33.84 -10.75
C SER A 328 -15.50 32.47 -10.18
N PHE A 329 -15.66 31.39 -10.95
CA PHE A 329 -15.27 30.03 -10.58
C PHE A 329 -13.87 29.69 -11.09
N GLY A 330 -13.08 29.13 -10.19
CA GLY A 330 -11.72 28.73 -10.45
C GLY A 330 -11.03 28.27 -9.18
N ASP A 331 -9.84 27.71 -9.34
CA ASP A 331 -9.01 27.26 -8.23
C ASP A 331 -7.54 27.51 -8.55
N THR A 332 -6.71 27.51 -7.51
CA THR A 332 -5.27 27.65 -7.63
C THR A 332 -4.57 26.72 -6.65
N ILE A 333 -3.60 25.96 -7.16
CA ILE A 333 -2.79 25.07 -6.34
C ILE A 333 -1.30 25.33 -6.52
N SER A 334 -0.54 25.19 -5.45
CA SER A 334 0.92 25.33 -5.45
C SER A 334 1.59 23.98 -5.74
N PHE A 335 2.66 24.00 -6.54
CA PHE A 335 3.49 22.84 -6.87
C PHE A 335 4.94 23.30 -7.13
N LYS A 336 5.84 22.38 -7.47
CA LYS A 336 7.22 22.72 -7.83
C LYS A 336 7.56 22.21 -9.23
N ILE A 337 8.28 23.01 -9.99
CA ILE A 337 8.99 22.53 -11.18
C ILE A 337 10.45 22.32 -10.77
N ILE A 338 10.95 21.11 -10.94
CA ILE A 338 12.34 20.75 -10.64
C ILE A 338 13.09 20.42 -11.95
N PRO A 339 14.39 20.73 -12.06
CA PRO A 339 15.17 20.43 -13.26
C PRO A 339 15.14 18.94 -13.60
N GLU A 340 15.32 18.61 -14.89
CA GLU A 340 15.67 17.23 -15.24
C GLU A 340 17.05 16.91 -14.64
N PRO A 341 17.21 15.75 -13.98
CA PRO A 341 18.50 15.36 -13.44
C PRO A 341 19.55 15.31 -14.56
N PRO A 342 20.71 15.96 -14.39
CA PRO A 342 21.76 15.98 -15.40
C PRO A 342 22.26 14.56 -15.72
N SER A 343 22.59 14.32 -16.98
CA SER A 343 23.20 13.06 -17.44
C SER A 343 24.71 13.23 -17.58
N ILE A 344 25.49 12.45 -16.83
CA ILE A 344 26.95 12.45 -16.88
C ILE A 344 27.43 11.13 -17.49
N TYR A 345 28.23 11.23 -18.56
CA TYR A 345 28.77 10.10 -19.30
C TYR A 345 30.24 9.89 -18.94
N SER A 346 30.69 8.63 -18.86
CA SER A 346 32.12 8.35 -18.78
C SER A 346 32.79 8.64 -20.12
N VAL A 347 33.87 9.43 -20.12
CA VAL A 347 34.68 9.75 -21.31
C VAL A 347 35.90 8.84 -21.45
N SER A 348 36.27 8.15 -20.38
CA SER A 348 37.26 7.08 -20.37
C SER A 348 36.93 6.07 -19.27
N GLY A 349 37.57 4.89 -19.30
CA GLY A 349 37.68 4.06 -18.10
C GLY A 349 38.52 4.76 -17.03
N GLY A 350 38.31 4.41 -15.76
CA GLY A 350 39.00 5.06 -14.64
C GLY A 350 38.27 4.93 -13.31
N ASN A 351 38.75 5.65 -12.31
CA ASN A 351 38.15 5.69 -10.98
C ASN A 351 36.95 6.65 -10.96
N TRP A 352 35.88 6.28 -10.25
CA TRP A 352 34.67 7.10 -10.11
C TRP A 352 35.00 8.47 -9.53
N SER A 353 35.90 8.55 -8.55
CA SER A 353 36.26 9.82 -7.91
C SER A 353 37.12 10.73 -8.77
N GLU A 354 37.59 10.29 -9.94
CA GLU A 354 38.50 11.05 -10.80
C GLU A 354 37.71 11.89 -11.81
N PRO A 355 37.88 13.22 -11.84
CA PRO A 355 37.27 14.09 -12.84
C PRO A 355 37.50 13.66 -14.28
N SER A 356 38.68 13.12 -14.60
CA SER A 356 39.05 12.69 -15.95
C SER A 356 38.22 11.52 -16.47
N THR A 357 37.56 10.75 -15.60
CA THR A 357 36.64 9.68 -15.98
C THR A 357 35.37 10.22 -16.63
N TRP A 358 34.97 11.46 -16.32
CA TRP A 358 33.63 11.98 -16.61
C TRP A 358 33.64 13.17 -17.56
N VAL A 359 32.60 13.25 -18.37
CA VAL A 359 32.40 14.37 -19.29
C VAL A 359 32.40 15.70 -18.53
N GLY A 360 33.17 16.67 -19.02
CA GLY A 360 33.28 17.99 -18.40
C GLY A 360 34.04 18.02 -17.07
N GLY A 361 34.63 16.91 -16.61
CA GLY A 361 35.36 16.88 -15.34
C GLY A 361 34.47 16.84 -14.10
N VAL A 362 33.18 16.56 -14.25
CA VAL A 362 32.21 16.56 -13.14
C VAL A 362 32.07 15.13 -12.60
N VAL A 363 32.50 14.91 -11.36
CA VAL A 363 32.32 13.63 -10.67
C VAL A 363 30.85 13.47 -10.27
N PRO A 364 30.16 12.39 -10.66
CA PRO A 364 28.74 12.21 -10.35
C PRO A 364 28.42 12.13 -8.87
N ASP A 365 27.28 12.72 -8.51
CA ASP A 365 26.63 12.66 -7.22
C ASP A 365 25.15 12.18 -7.29
N SER A 366 24.43 12.24 -6.17
CA SER A 366 23.06 11.74 -6.01
C SER A 366 22.02 12.41 -6.92
N ALA A 367 22.33 13.56 -7.53
CA ALA A 367 21.47 14.26 -8.47
C ALA A 367 21.70 13.82 -9.93
N ASP A 368 22.79 13.12 -10.23
CA ASP A 368 23.19 12.82 -11.61
C ASP A 368 22.69 11.45 -12.08
N ASN A 369 22.16 11.41 -13.30
CA ASN A 369 22.00 10.17 -14.07
C ASN A 369 23.36 9.80 -14.65
N VAL A 370 23.93 8.69 -14.22
CA VAL A 370 25.25 8.23 -14.66
C VAL A 370 25.10 7.27 -15.82
N ILE A 371 25.86 7.49 -16.89
CA ILE A 371 25.97 6.58 -18.03
C ILE A 371 27.43 6.14 -18.17
N ILE A 372 27.69 4.85 -17.98
CA ILE A 372 29.00 4.27 -18.32
C ILE A 372 28.97 3.93 -19.80
N ASP A 373 29.73 4.65 -20.60
CA ASP A 373 29.75 4.50 -22.06
C ASP A 373 30.43 3.18 -22.49
N SER A 374 30.37 2.89 -23.78
CA SER A 374 30.90 1.68 -24.38
C SER A 374 32.40 1.53 -24.13
N SER A 375 32.82 0.29 -23.83
CA SER A 375 34.22 -0.10 -23.62
C SER A 375 34.92 0.56 -22.42
N HIS A 376 34.18 1.29 -21.59
CA HIS A 376 34.70 1.86 -20.34
C HIS A 376 34.47 0.91 -19.17
N THR A 377 35.50 0.75 -18.34
CA THR A 377 35.41 0.18 -17.00
C THR A 377 35.60 1.32 -16.00
N VAL A 378 34.56 1.61 -15.22
CA VAL A 378 34.62 2.59 -14.13
C VAL A 378 34.74 1.85 -12.80
N ILE A 379 35.63 2.27 -11.90
CA ILE A 379 35.82 1.66 -10.58
C ILE A 379 35.30 2.59 -9.50
N VAL A 380 34.32 2.15 -8.70
CA VAL A 380 33.88 2.85 -7.49
C VAL A 380 34.96 2.68 -6.43
N ASN A 381 35.92 3.61 -6.42
CA ASN A 381 37.13 3.55 -5.58
C ASN A 381 36.98 4.28 -4.23
N SER A 382 35.86 4.96 -4.03
CA SER A 382 35.43 5.57 -2.77
C SER A 382 33.90 5.65 -2.77
N ASN A 383 33.28 5.79 -1.59
CA ASN A 383 31.81 5.78 -1.47
C ASN A 383 31.17 6.78 -2.43
N ALA A 384 30.42 6.25 -3.40
CA ALA A 384 29.85 7.02 -4.49
C ALA A 384 28.33 7.02 -4.44
N ARG A 385 27.72 7.90 -5.22
CA ARG A 385 26.28 8.04 -5.31
C ARG A 385 25.87 8.48 -6.70
N CYS A 386 24.71 8.03 -7.16
CA CYS A 386 24.06 8.52 -8.37
C CYS A 386 22.53 8.49 -8.23
N LYS A 387 21.84 9.25 -9.07
CA LYS A 387 20.40 9.09 -9.24
C LYS A 387 20.11 7.79 -9.99
N ASP A 388 20.29 7.78 -11.30
CA ASP A 388 20.18 6.58 -12.13
C ASP A 388 21.57 6.09 -12.51
N LEU A 389 21.74 4.78 -12.73
CA LEU A 389 22.95 4.19 -13.30
C LEU A 389 22.60 3.43 -14.58
N THR A 390 23.22 3.80 -15.69
CA THR A 390 22.98 3.20 -17.00
C THR A 390 24.27 2.63 -17.56
N PHE A 391 24.21 1.39 -18.03
CA PHE A 391 25.27 0.80 -18.84
C PHE A 391 24.96 1.05 -20.31
N GLY A 392 25.76 1.88 -20.97
CA GLY A 392 25.50 2.35 -22.33
C GLY A 392 25.70 1.30 -23.42
N ALA A 393 26.50 0.26 -23.14
CA ALA A 393 26.73 -0.86 -24.06
C ALA A 393 27.00 -2.18 -23.32
N ALA A 394 26.97 -3.28 -24.07
CA ALA A 394 27.36 -4.60 -23.57
C ALA A 394 28.82 -4.68 -23.10
N SER A 395 29.68 -3.73 -23.50
CA SER A 395 31.08 -3.61 -23.07
C SER A 395 31.31 -2.68 -21.89
N SER A 396 30.28 -1.95 -21.43
CA SER A 396 30.36 -1.08 -20.25
C SER A 396 30.52 -1.91 -18.98
N ARG A 397 31.41 -1.52 -18.08
CA ARG A 397 31.71 -2.24 -16.83
C ARG A 397 31.76 -1.30 -15.63
N LEU A 398 31.32 -1.81 -14.49
CA LEU A 398 31.48 -1.16 -13.20
C LEU A 398 32.22 -2.12 -12.27
N GLY A 399 33.37 -1.68 -11.75
CA GLY A 399 34.01 -2.29 -10.60
C GLY A 399 33.67 -1.57 -9.31
N MET A 400 33.77 -2.27 -8.20
CA MET A 400 33.44 -1.76 -6.86
C MET A 400 34.56 -2.16 -5.90
N SER A 401 35.21 -1.15 -5.33
CA SER A 401 36.13 -1.27 -4.19
C SER A 401 35.70 -0.33 -3.04
N ALA A 402 34.44 0.09 -3.07
CA ALA A 402 33.72 0.92 -2.11
C ALA A 402 32.20 0.87 -2.40
N ASP A 403 31.38 1.38 -1.47
CA ASP A 403 29.92 1.36 -1.60
C ASP A 403 29.41 2.32 -2.70
N LEU A 404 28.41 1.89 -3.47
CA LEU A 404 27.68 2.74 -4.43
C LEU A 404 26.21 2.87 -4.01
N ARG A 405 25.74 4.10 -3.80
CA ARG A 405 24.35 4.40 -3.44
C ARG A 405 23.55 4.95 -4.61
N ILE A 406 22.44 4.29 -4.96
CA ILE A 406 21.62 4.60 -6.14
C ILE A 406 20.24 5.07 -5.69
N PHE A 407 19.82 6.27 -6.10
CA PHE A 407 18.56 6.89 -5.67
C PHE A 407 17.37 6.68 -6.63
N GLY A 408 17.66 6.18 -7.82
CA GLY A 408 16.73 5.89 -8.90
C GLY A 408 16.91 4.45 -9.41
N ASN A 409 16.93 4.28 -10.73
CA ASN A 409 16.93 2.98 -11.40
C ASN A 409 18.33 2.57 -11.87
N VAL A 410 18.52 1.27 -12.04
CA VAL A 410 19.67 0.71 -12.78
C VAL A 410 19.19 0.24 -14.14
N ASN A 411 19.77 0.75 -15.21
CA ASN A 411 19.42 0.41 -16.59
C ASN A 411 20.55 -0.41 -17.21
N LEU A 412 20.30 -1.69 -17.47
CA LEU A 412 21.24 -2.50 -18.24
C LEU A 412 21.08 -2.23 -19.74
N PHE A 413 22.19 -2.30 -20.47
CA PHE A 413 22.14 -2.25 -21.94
C PHE A 413 21.32 -3.40 -22.52
N ASN A 414 21.59 -4.61 -22.05
CA ASN A 414 20.85 -5.82 -22.36
C ASN A 414 20.94 -6.82 -21.21
N ASN A 415 20.31 -7.97 -21.37
CA ASN A 415 20.23 -9.03 -20.37
C ASN A 415 21.30 -10.13 -20.50
N SER A 416 22.27 -9.96 -21.41
CA SER A 416 23.21 -11.02 -21.80
C SER A 416 24.60 -10.83 -21.19
N VAL A 417 24.82 -9.76 -20.41
CA VAL A 417 26.12 -9.41 -19.83
C VAL A 417 25.95 -8.99 -18.38
N ASN A 418 26.84 -9.51 -17.51
CA ASN A 418 27.02 -8.99 -16.16
C ASN A 418 27.98 -7.79 -16.21
N PRO A 419 27.53 -6.55 -15.91
CA PRO A 419 28.41 -5.38 -15.95
C PRO A 419 29.51 -5.40 -14.87
N PHE A 420 29.41 -6.27 -13.87
CA PHE A 420 30.36 -6.38 -12.75
C PHE A 420 31.47 -7.42 -13.00
N TYR A 421 31.60 -7.93 -14.24
CA TYR A 421 32.56 -8.98 -14.59
C TYR A 421 33.19 -8.76 -15.97
N SER A 422 34.52 -8.89 -16.06
CA SER A 422 35.27 -8.77 -17.32
C SER A 422 36.34 -9.86 -17.47
N GLY A 423 36.00 -11.12 -17.18
CA GLY A 423 36.95 -12.23 -17.12
C GLY A 423 37.56 -12.44 -15.73
N SER A 424 37.45 -11.43 -14.86
CA SER A 424 37.70 -11.49 -13.42
C SER A 424 36.59 -10.74 -12.67
N ASN A 425 36.44 -11.05 -11.38
CA ASN A 425 35.60 -10.27 -10.48
C ASN A 425 36.10 -8.82 -10.44
N LEU A 426 35.19 -7.85 -10.59
CA LEU A 426 35.49 -6.42 -10.47
C LEU A 426 34.96 -5.83 -9.15
N TRP A 427 34.36 -6.65 -8.31
CA TRP A 427 33.66 -6.24 -7.09
C TRP A 427 34.29 -6.90 -5.88
N ASP A 428 34.97 -6.14 -5.04
CA ASP A 428 35.62 -6.64 -3.83
C ASP A 428 34.60 -7.07 -2.77
N ASP A 429 34.99 -8.04 -1.93
CA ASP A 429 34.14 -8.52 -0.83
C ASP A 429 33.95 -7.42 0.23
N GLY A 430 32.72 -7.18 0.68
CA GLY A 430 32.36 -6.17 1.67
C GLY A 430 31.75 -4.89 1.10
N ASP A 431 31.92 -4.62 -0.20
CA ASP A 431 31.40 -3.43 -0.85
C ASP A 431 29.97 -3.63 -1.32
N LYS A 432 29.13 -2.61 -1.16
CA LYS A 432 27.69 -2.74 -1.29
C LYS A 432 27.16 -1.87 -2.41
N MET A 433 26.28 -2.46 -3.22
CA MET A 433 25.36 -1.66 -4.04
C MET A 433 24.09 -1.41 -3.23
N ILE A 434 23.82 -0.14 -2.94
CA ILE A 434 22.77 0.29 -2.02
C ILE A 434 21.68 1.03 -2.80
N PHE A 435 20.50 0.44 -2.90
CA PHE A 435 19.31 1.11 -3.44
C PHE A 435 18.64 1.94 -2.35
N ALA A 436 18.54 3.25 -2.54
CA ALA A 436 18.09 4.20 -1.54
C ALA A 436 17.10 5.24 -2.10
N GLY A 437 16.57 6.11 -1.23
CA GLY A 437 15.69 7.21 -1.65
C GLY A 437 14.21 6.86 -1.70
N ASN A 438 13.39 7.87 -1.98
CA ASN A 438 11.95 7.87 -1.70
C ASN A 438 11.08 7.54 -2.93
N ALA A 439 11.68 7.06 -4.02
CA ALA A 439 10.91 6.64 -5.18
C ALA A 439 9.97 5.47 -4.80
N GLU A 440 8.68 5.61 -5.13
CA GLU A 440 7.63 4.60 -4.86
C GLU A 440 8.03 3.22 -5.40
N THR A 441 8.66 3.20 -6.58
CA THR A 441 9.22 1.99 -7.17
C THR A 441 10.56 2.32 -7.83
N GLN A 442 11.58 1.53 -7.51
CA GLN A 442 12.82 1.44 -8.26
C GLN A 442 12.87 0.10 -8.97
N THR A 443 13.43 0.11 -10.17
CA THR A 443 13.60 -1.08 -10.98
C THR A 443 15.04 -1.23 -11.42
N ILE A 444 15.41 -2.48 -11.65
CA ILE A 444 16.58 -2.82 -12.45
C ILE A 444 16.03 -3.21 -13.83
N ASN A 445 16.25 -2.37 -14.83
CA ASN A 445 15.66 -2.51 -16.15
C ASN A 445 16.52 -3.42 -17.05
N ASN A 446 15.86 -4.06 -18.02
CA ASN A 446 16.47 -4.98 -19.01
C ASN A 446 17.16 -6.19 -18.38
N LEU A 447 16.63 -6.66 -17.26
CA LEU A 447 16.89 -7.99 -16.73
C LEU A 447 16.22 -9.05 -17.62
N GLY A 448 16.92 -10.14 -17.93
CA GLY A 448 16.39 -11.17 -18.83
C GLY A 448 16.48 -12.59 -18.32
N THR A 449 15.97 -13.48 -19.17
CA THR A 449 14.85 -14.38 -18.83
C THR A 449 15.18 -15.87 -18.85
N THR A 450 16.44 -16.32 -18.92
CA THR A 450 16.71 -17.78 -18.95
C THR A 450 18.01 -18.20 -18.26
N SER A 451 17.96 -19.36 -17.62
CA SER A 451 19.12 -20.09 -17.06
C SER A 451 20.16 -20.53 -18.10
N ALA A 452 19.88 -20.33 -19.40
CA ALA A 452 20.78 -20.58 -20.50
C ALA A 452 21.76 -19.42 -20.78
N SER A 453 21.51 -18.22 -20.25
CA SER A 453 22.47 -17.12 -20.33
C SER A 453 23.63 -17.37 -19.36
N PRO A 454 24.90 -17.39 -19.80
CA PRO A 454 26.04 -17.55 -18.90
C PRO A 454 26.24 -16.35 -17.94
N TYR A 455 25.63 -15.19 -18.23
CA TYR A 455 25.86 -13.93 -17.53
C TYR A 455 24.56 -13.17 -17.15
N PRO A 456 23.63 -13.76 -16.37
CA PRO A 456 22.60 -12.97 -15.68
C PRO A 456 23.26 -11.88 -14.81
N ILE A 457 22.51 -10.86 -14.41
CA ILE A 457 23.03 -9.90 -13.43
C ILE A 457 23.33 -10.64 -12.12
N ARG A 458 24.50 -10.37 -11.54
CA ARG A 458 24.89 -10.96 -10.27
C ARG A 458 25.54 -9.89 -9.41
N PHE A 459 25.04 -9.73 -8.19
CA PHE A 459 25.56 -8.80 -7.21
C PHE A 459 26.44 -9.55 -6.22
N GLN A 460 27.49 -8.89 -5.72
CA GLN A 460 28.26 -9.45 -4.62
C GLN A 460 27.53 -9.20 -3.30
N GLU A 461 27.21 -7.94 -3.00
CA GLU A 461 26.38 -7.53 -1.85
C GLU A 461 25.34 -6.49 -2.28
N LEU A 462 24.08 -6.81 -2.01
CA LEU A 462 22.94 -5.97 -2.39
C LEU A 462 22.23 -5.46 -1.14
N VAL A 463 22.08 -4.14 -1.01
CA VAL A 463 21.36 -3.50 0.09
C VAL A 463 20.18 -2.70 -0.43
N ILE A 464 19.04 -2.85 0.22
CA ILE A 464 17.84 -2.05 0.01
C ILE A 464 17.63 -1.20 1.27
N ASP A 465 17.82 0.09 1.15
CA ASP A 465 17.64 1.07 2.22
C ASP A 465 16.74 2.22 1.75
N LYS A 466 15.48 1.86 1.50
CA LYS A 466 14.46 2.76 1.00
C LYS A 466 13.48 3.09 2.12
N PRO A 467 13.52 4.29 2.72
CA PRO A 467 12.56 4.67 3.75
C PRO A 467 11.10 4.54 3.30
N THR A 468 10.85 4.68 1.99
CA THR A 468 9.53 4.48 1.38
C THR A 468 9.66 3.79 0.02
N GLY A 469 8.60 3.10 -0.39
CA GLY A 469 8.52 2.42 -1.69
C GLY A 469 9.22 1.06 -1.72
N LYS A 470 9.47 0.57 -2.93
CA LYS A 470 10.06 -0.76 -3.17
C LYS A 470 11.17 -0.76 -4.22
N LEU A 471 12.10 -1.69 -4.09
CA LEU A 471 12.89 -2.20 -5.21
C LEU A 471 12.17 -3.44 -5.74
N THR A 472 11.82 -3.47 -7.02
CA THR A 472 11.17 -4.62 -7.67
C THR A 472 11.96 -5.05 -8.90
N THR A 473 11.92 -6.35 -9.18
CA THR A 473 12.49 -6.95 -10.38
C THR A 473 11.64 -6.71 -11.64
N GLY A 474 10.46 -6.09 -11.50
CA GLY A 474 9.53 -5.72 -12.57
C GLY A 474 8.54 -6.84 -12.95
N PRO A 475 7.45 -6.55 -13.67
CA PRO A 475 6.48 -7.56 -14.08
C PRO A 475 6.99 -8.39 -15.28
N GLY A 476 6.97 -9.73 -15.17
CA GLY A 476 7.07 -10.65 -16.31
C GLY A 476 8.49 -11.00 -16.82
N ALA A 477 9.54 -10.81 -16.02
CA ALA A 477 10.92 -10.85 -16.49
C ALA A 477 11.65 -12.21 -16.37
N ASN A 478 11.04 -13.28 -15.84
CA ASN A 478 11.70 -14.56 -15.51
C ASN A 478 13.17 -14.38 -15.05
N LEU A 479 13.39 -13.39 -14.20
CA LEU A 479 14.72 -12.91 -13.86
C LEU A 479 15.46 -13.97 -13.06
N LYS A 480 16.78 -14.10 -13.25
CA LYS A 480 17.67 -14.83 -12.33
C LYS A 480 18.63 -13.85 -11.66
N LEU A 481 18.34 -13.45 -10.42
CA LEU A 481 19.15 -12.52 -9.64
C LEU A 481 20.25 -13.29 -8.90
N GLY A 482 21.49 -13.17 -9.35
CA GLY A 482 22.63 -13.75 -8.62
C GLY A 482 23.00 -12.92 -7.40
N ILE A 483 23.18 -13.57 -6.25
CA ILE A 483 23.69 -12.95 -5.02
C ILE A 483 24.92 -13.74 -4.54
N GLY A 484 26.06 -13.05 -4.43
CA GLY A 484 27.33 -13.60 -3.99
C GLY A 484 27.36 -13.88 -2.50
N ASN A 485 27.32 -12.83 -1.69
CA ASN A 485 27.50 -12.87 -0.24
C ASN A 485 26.21 -12.55 0.51
N SER A 486 25.55 -11.44 0.20
CA SER A 486 24.39 -10.99 0.98
C SER A 486 23.35 -10.19 0.19
N LEU A 487 22.10 -10.36 0.61
CA LEU A 487 20.98 -9.48 0.30
C LEU A 487 20.43 -8.92 1.62
N GLU A 488 20.54 -7.63 1.84
CA GLU A 488 20.07 -6.96 3.05
C GLU A 488 18.95 -5.96 2.74
N VAL A 489 17.81 -6.09 3.42
CA VAL A 489 16.70 -5.15 3.35
C VAL A 489 16.64 -4.39 4.67
N ILE A 490 17.11 -3.14 4.67
CA ILE A 490 17.16 -2.26 5.84
C ILE A 490 15.81 -1.56 6.05
N ASN A 491 15.37 -0.83 5.03
CA ASN A 491 14.12 -0.08 5.00
C ASN A 491 13.38 -0.32 3.68
N GLY A 492 12.06 -0.33 3.73
CA GLY A 492 11.21 -0.47 2.55
C GLY A 492 11.07 -1.91 2.10
N THR A 493 10.71 -2.13 0.84
CA THR A 493 10.43 -3.48 0.32
C THR A 493 11.41 -3.90 -0.77
N PHE A 494 11.97 -5.09 -0.64
CA PHE A 494 12.50 -5.85 -1.78
C PHE A 494 11.39 -6.79 -2.27
N GLU A 495 10.96 -6.59 -3.51
CA GLU A 495 9.88 -7.36 -4.13
C GLU A 495 10.43 -8.28 -5.24
N LEU A 496 10.31 -9.59 -5.04
CA LEU A 496 10.63 -10.59 -6.06
C LEU A 496 9.39 -10.86 -6.92
N GLY A 497 9.47 -10.47 -8.19
CA GLY A 497 8.42 -10.56 -9.19
C GLY A 497 8.01 -12.00 -9.54
N SER A 498 6.92 -12.13 -10.32
CA SER A 498 6.08 -13.33 -10.31
C SER A 498 6.67 -14.62 -10.90
N THR A 499 7.83 -14.49 -11.53
CA THR A 499 8.57 -15.52 -12.26
C THR A 499 10.07 -15.47 -11.95
N ASP A 500 10.45 -14.66 -10.98
CA ASP A 500 11.83 -14.25 -10.79
C ASP A 500 12.48 -15.08 -9.67
N ASP A 501 13.78 -15.34 -9.82
CA ASP A 501 14.55 -16.17 -8.90
C ASP A 501 15.65 -15.39 -8.21
N ILE A 502 16.00 -15.86 -7.02
CA ILE A 502 17.27 -15.57 -6.37
C ILE A 502 18.18 -16.81 -6.48
N GLU A 503 19.38 -16.61 -7.01
CA GLU A 503 20.42 -17.64 -7.14
C GLU A 503 21.64 -17.28 -6.29
N GLY A 504 22.11 -18.21 -5.47
CA GLY A 504 23.41 -18.09 -4.78
C GLY A 504 24.57 -18.21 -5.75
N ARG A 505 24.97 -17.08 -6.37
CA ARG A 505 26.11 -16.97 -7.28
C ARG A 505 26.78 -15.61 -7.18
N ASN A 506 28.10 -15.60 -7.12
CA ASN A 506 28.89 -14.37 -7.20
C ASN A 506 28.96 -13.80 -8.62
N THR A 507 29.56 -12.62 -8.77
CA THR A 507 29.75 -11.90 -10.05
C THR A 507 30.41 -12.76 -11.15
N SER A 508 31.38 -13.60 -10.78
CA SER A 508 32.06 -14.56 -11.67
C SER A 508 31.20 -15.77 -12.06
N GLY A 509 30.05 -15.96 -11.40
CA GLY A 509 29.14 -17.07 -11.63
C GLY A 509 29.45 -18.33 -10.84
N ASN A 510 30.33 -18.29 -9.85
CA ASN A 510 30.57 -19.43 -8.96
C ASN A 510 29.41 -19.56 -7.98
N ALA A 511 28.99 -20.79 -7.68
CA ALA A 511 27.90 -21.04 -6.74
C ALA A 511 28.30 -20.72 -5.30
N THR A 512 27.53 -19.86 -4.64
CA THR A 512 27.74 -19.37 -3.27
C THR A 512 26.56 -19.71 -2.36
N THR A 513 26.70 -19.43 -1.07
CA THR A 513 25.64 -19.60 -0.04
C THR A 513 25.32 -18.25 0.58
N PRO A 514 24.67 -17.32 -0.14
CA PRO A 514 24.46 -15.98 0.35
C PRO A 514 23.46 -15.96 1.51
N SER A 515 23.62 -14.99 2.41
CA SER A 515 22.65 -14.72 3.48
C SER A 515 21.60 -13.69 3.03
N ILE A 516 20.37 -13.85 3.50
CA ILE A 516 19.32 -12.83 3.35
C ILE A 516 19.05 -12.23 4.73
N ILE A 517 19.12 -10.91 4.85
CA ILE A 517 18.91 -10.20 6.12
C ILE A 517 17.78 -9.21 5.94
N VAL A 518 16.70 -9.36 6.70
CA VAL A 518 15.57 -8.43 6.70
C VAL A 518 15.60 -7.69 8.04
N ARG A 519 15.96 -6.41 8.04
CA ARG A 519 15.97 -5.56 9.24
C ARG A 519 14.56 -5.13 9.62
N SER A 520 14.40 -4.53 10.80
CA SER A 520 13.09 -4.14 11.36
C SER A 520 12.27 -3.21 10.48
N GLY A 521 12.89 -2.34 9.69
CA GLY A 521 12.21 -1.47 8.71
C GLY A 521 12.00 -2.11 7.34
N GLY A 522 12.50 -3.34 7.15
CA GLY A 522 12.58 -4.01 5.85
C GLY A 522 11.50 -5.05 5.65
N ILE A 523 11.11 -5.22 4.37
CA ILE A 523 10.17 -6.23 3.92
C ILE A 523 10.78 -6.99 2.75
N PHE A 524 10.93 -8.30 2.88
CA PHE A 524 11.21 -9.20 1.77
C PHE A 524 9.89 -9.80 1.28
N ASN A 525 9.49 -9.50 0.04
CA ASN A 525 8.19 -9.90 -0.48
C ASN A 525 8.33 -10.70 -1.77
N MET A 526 8.03 -11.99 -1.73
CA MET A 526 7.79 -12.77 -2.93
C MET A 526 6.32 -12.61 -3.31
N VAL A 527 6.05 -12.15 -4.53
CA VAL A 527 4.67 -11.95 -5.03
C VAL A 527 4.22 -13.04 -6.00
N GLY A 528 5.14 -13.93 -6.39
CA GLY A 528 5.02 -14.78 -7.55
C GLY A 528 4.46 -16.17 -7.40
N SER A 529 3.86 -16.63 -8.49
CA SER A 529 3.43 -18.00 -8.64
C SER A 529 4.55 -18.92 -9.18
N SER A 530 5.67 -18.42 -9.70
CA SER A 530 6.76 -19.29 -10.20
C SER A 530 8.14 -18.71 -9.89
N SER A 531 8.33 -18.26 -8.65
CA SER A 531 9.58 -17.67 -8.17
C SER A 531 10.38 -18.69 -7.35
N HIS A 532 11.69 -18.76 -7.57
CA HIS A 532 12.57 -19.70 -6.86
C HIS A 532 13.64 -19.01 -6.02
N ILE A 533 14.07 -19.65 -4.93
CA ILE A 533 15.24 -19.23 -4.12
C ILE A 533 16.12 -20.46 -3.94
N ARG A 534 17.39 -20.42 -4.37
CA ARG A 534 18.30 -21.58 -4.30
C ARG A 534 19.77 -21.22 -4.56
N ARG A 535 20.67 -22.16 -4.31
CA ARG A 535 22.07 -22.10 -4.74
C ARG A 535 22.24 -22.87 -6.05
N GLY A 536 22.93 -22.32 -7.04
CA GLY A 536 23.25 -23.02 -8.31
C GLY A 536 22.48 -22.54 -9.54
N ASN A 537 22.46 -23.33 -10.63
CA ASN A 537 21.86 -23.00 -11.94
C ASN A 537 20.49 -23.71 -12.04
N PHE A 538 19.53 -23.24 -12.84
CA PHE A 538 18.31 -24.05 -13.06
C PHE A 538 18.59 -25.24 -13.99
N THR A 539 19.01 -26.40 -13.46
CA THR A 539 19.09 -27.66 -14.22
C THR A 539 18.14 -28.77 -13.74
N GLY A 540 17.19 -28.48 -12.85
CA GLY A 540 16.19 -29.45 -12.37
C GLY A 540 15.69 -29.14 -10.95
N GLU A 541 15.22 -30.16 -10.24
CA GLU A 541 14.90 -30.07 -8.79
C GLU A 541 16.19 -30.00 -7.96
N GLU A 542 16.92 -28.90 -8.07
CA GLU A 542 18.10 -28.67 -7.25
C GLU A 542 17.68 -28.33 -5.81
N THR A 543 18.11 -29.16 -4.86
CA THR A 543 17.86 -29.03 -3.40
C THR A 543 18.90 -28.16 -2.69
N SER A 544 19.83 -27.57 -3.44
CA SER A 544 20.91 -26.76 -2.93
C SER A 544 20.38 -25.47 -2.30
N LYS A 545 20.73 -25.27 -1.03
CA LYS A 545 20.26 -24.16 -0.20
C LYS A 545 21.17 -22.96 -0.34
N ILE A 546 20.59 -21.76 -0.32
CA ILE A 546 21.35 -20.55 0.03
C ILE A 546 21.76 -20.61 1.52
N GLY A 547 22.41 -19.56 2.01
CA GLY A 547 22.77 -19.42 3.42
C GLY A 547 21.55 -19.15 4.32
N THR A 548 21.80 -18.46 5.43
CA THR A 548 20.78 -18.16 6.43
C THR A 548 19.90 -16.98 6.00
N MET A 549 18.59 -17.08 6.25
CA MET A 549 17.68 -15.94 6.24
C MET A 549 17.44 -15.47 7.68
N THR A 550 17.83 -14.25 8.03
CA THR A 550 17.60 -13.65 9.35
C THR A 550 16.56 -12.53 9.24
N VAL A 551 15.49 -12.60 10.02
CA VAL A 551 14.31 -11.72 9.87
C VAL A 551 14.01 -10.99 11.17
N TYR A 552 14.20 -9.67 11.16
CA TYR A 552 13.78 -8.71 12.19
C TYR A 552 12.56 -7.87 11.74
N GLY A 553 12.33 -7.76 10.42
CA GLY A 553 11.16 -7.12 9.81
C GLY A 553 10.17 -8.16 9.29
N GLU A 554 9.77 -8.07 8.04
CA GLU A 554 8.79 -9.01 7.46
C GLU A 554 9.35 -9.78 6.25
N ALA A 555 9.16 -11.09 6.21
CA ALA A 555 9.45 -11.91 5.03
C ALA A 555 8.21 -12.70 4.59
N ASN A 556 7.70 -12.38 3.40
CA ASN A 556 6.56 -13.04 2.78
C ASN A 556 7.06 -14.02 1.70
N LEU A 557 6.90 -15.32 1.95
CA LEU A 557 7.30 -16.39 1.06
C LEU A 557 6.07 -16.88 0.28
N ALA A 558 5.97 -16.51 -0.99
CA ALA A 558 4.79 -16.76 -1.82
C ALA A 558 4.43 -18.25 -1.90
N ALA A 559 3.15 -18.56 -1.71
CA ALA A 559 2.63 -19.90 -1.84
C ALA A 559 2.17 -20.21 -3.26
N SER A 560 2.93 -21.04 -3.99
CA SER A 560 2.51 -21.57 -5.28
C SER A 560 3.08 -22.96 -5.53
N SER A 561 2.35 -23.76 -6.33
CA SER A 561 2.72 -25.14 -6.67
C SER A 561 4.04 -25.25 -7.45
N THR A 562 4.43 -24.18 -8.14
CA THR A 562 5.66 -24.12 -8.93
C THR A 562 6.83 -23.48 -8.20
N ASN A 563 6.62 -22.83 -7.04
CA ASN A 563 7.74 -22.25 -6.29
C ASN A 563 8.69 -23.34 -5.77
N ARG A 564 9.98 -23.02 -5.70
CA ARG A 564 11.02 -23.85 -5.06
C ARG A 564 11.88 -22.96 -4.18
N ILE A 565 11.71 -23.08 -2.87
CA ILE A 565 12.35 -22.21 -1.88
C ILE A 565 13.31 -23.08 -1.05
N ASN A 566 14.59 -23.00 -1.37
CA ASN A 566 15.69 -23.73 -0.74
C ASN A 566 16.56 -22.75 0.04
N ILE A 567 16.32 -22.66 1.34
CA ILE A 567 17.04 -21.77 2.25
C ILE A 567 17.78 -22.64 3.28
N GLY A 568 18.94 -22.18 3.75
CA GLY A 568 19.62 -22.76 4.90
C GLY A 568 18.77 -22.56 6.15
N ASN A 569 19.34 -21.99 7.21
CA ASN A 569 18.52 -21.69 8.40
C ASN A 569 17.62 -20.48 8.16
N ILE A 570 16.49 -20.43 8.87
CA ILE A 570 15.62 -19.25 8.95
C ILE A 570 15.53 -18.85 10.41
N ASP A 571 16.12 -17.71 10.76
CA ASP A 571 16.09 -17.16 12.11
C ASP A 571 15.08 -16.01 12.17
N VAL A 572 13.96 -16.24 12.84
CA VAL A 572 12.93 -15.22 13.09
C VAL A 572 13.23 -14.56 14.44
N MET A 573 13.71 -13.33 14.37
CA MET A 573 14.20 -12.56 15.51
C MET A 573 13.07 -11.75 16.17
N ASN A 574 13.37 -11.09 17.30
CA ASN A 574 12.42 -10.22 17.98
C ASN A 574 11.88 -9.11 17.05
N GLY A 575 10.55 -8.98 16.96
CA GLY A 575 9.84 -8.08 16.06
C GLY A 575 9.71 -8.60 14.63
N GLY A 576 10.40 -9.69 14.30
CA GLY A 576 10.42 -10.28 12.98
C GLY A 576 9.24 -11.20 12.72
N THR A 577 8.76 -11.22 11.47
CA THR A 577 7.69 -12.12 11.02
C THR A 577 8.06 -12.79 9.71
N VAL A 578 7.98 -14.12 9.65
CA VAL A 578 8.03 -14.88 8.40
C VAL A 578 6.61 -15.41 8.12
N LYS A 579 6.08 -15.13 6.93
CA LYS A 579 4.74 -15.55 6.52
C LYS A 579 4.78 -16.45 5.29
N ILE A 580 3.98 -17.50 5.33
CA ILE A 580 3.60 -18.31 4.18
C ILE A 580 2.08 -18.11 3.99
N PRO A 581 1.67 -17.11 3.19
CA PRO A 581 0.27 -16.73 3.05
C PRO A 581 -0.50 -17.75 2.21
N TYR A 582 -1.81 -17.84 2.43
CA TYR A 582 -2.73 -18.53 1.52
C TYR A 582 -2.97 -17.65 0.29
N LEU A 583 -2.69 -18.15 -0.92
CA LEU A 583 -3.02 -17.48 -2.17
C LEU A 583 -4.17 -18.20 -2.88
N SER A 584 -5.15 -17.45 -3.38
CA SER A 584 -6.30 -17.99 -4.13
C SER A 584 -5.92 -18.70 -5.44
N ALA A 585 -4.67 -18.54 -5.89
CA ALA A 585 -4.13 -19.11 -7.13
C ALA A 585 -3.62 -20.56 -7.01
N GLY A 586 -3.70 -21.18 -5.83
CA GLY A 586 -3.33 -22.58 -5.60
C GLY A 586 -2.35 -22.76 -4.45
N ASN A 587 -2.46 -23.87 -3.72
CA ASN A 587 -1.55 -24.18 -2.61
C ASN A 587 -0.16 -24.61 -3.13
N MET A 588 0.88 -24.47 -2.30
CA MET A 588 2.21 -25.06 -2.59
C MET A 588 2.09 -26.58 -2.75
N ALA A 589 2.78 -27.11 -3.76
CA ALA A 589 2.88 -28.55 -3.98
C ALA A 589 3.85 -29.16 -2.98
N ALA A 590 3.83 -30.49 -2.86
CA ALA A 590 4.79 -31.21 -2.03
C ALA A 590 6.22 -30.84 -2.42
N SER A 591 7.10 -30.70 -1.43
CA SER A 591 8.51 -30.39 -1.63
C SER A 591 8.85 -29.04 -2.25
N CYS A 592 7.93 -28.07 -2.20
CA CYS A 592 8.22 -26.69 -2.64
C CYS A 592 9.07 -25.88 -1.64
N PHE A 593 9.09 -26.26 -0.36
CA PHE A 593 9.84 -25.55 0.68
C PHE A 593 10.83 -26.47 1.41
N ASN A 594 12.11 -26.17 1.26
CA ASN A 594 13.23 -26.93 1.79
C ASN A 594 14.14 -26.02 2.65
N PRO A 595 13.69 -25.64 3.85
CA PRO A 595 14.53 -24.95 4.81
C PRO A 595 15.50 -25.93 5.50
N GLY A 596 16.57 -25.41 6.09
CA GLY A 596 17.29 -26.05 7.19
C GLY A 596 16.43 -26.03 8.46
N ILE A 597 16.93 -25.42 9.53
CA ILE A 597 16.15 -25.22 10.76
C ILE A 597 15.48 -23.85 10.71
N ILE A 598 14.18 -23.80 11.00
CA ILE A 598 13.47 -22.56 11.29
C ILE A 598 13.46 -22.37 12.81
N THR A 599 14.09 -21.30 13.28
CA THR A 599 14.13 -20.94 14.70
C THR A 599 13.35 -19.66 14.91
N VAL A 600 12.31 -19.71 15.74
CA VAL A 600 11.51 -18.54 16.11
C VAL A 600 11.86 -18.14 17.53
N LYS A 601 12.57 -17.02 17.66
CA LYS A 601 13.05 -16.50 18.93
C LYS A 601 11.99 -15.69 19.65
N SER A 602 12.27 -15.32 20.89
CA SER A 602 11.42 -14.43 21.68
C SER A 602 11.03 -13.15 20.91
N GLY A 603 9.72 -12.89 20.81
CA GLY A 603 9.13 -11.77 20.07
C GLY A 603 9.08 -11.93 18.55
N GLY A 604 9.53 -13.07 18.01
CA GLY A 604 9.41 -13.41 16.59
C GLY A 604 8.16 -14.24 16.29
N VAL A 605 7.69 -14.18 15.04
CA VAL A 605 6.47 -14.88 14.59
C VAL A 605 6.70 -15.67 13.30
N PHE A 606 6.38 -16.96 13.31
CA PHE A 606 6.25 -17.75 12.09
C PHE A 606 4.78 -18.01 11.77
N SER A 607 4.29 -17.42 10.68
CA SER A 607 2.93 -17.58 10.21
C SER A 607 2.86 -18.56 9.03
N ASN A 608 2.08 -19.64 9.19
CA ASN A 608 1.82 -20.59 8.12
C ASN A 608 0.31 -20.83 7.97
N ASN A 609 -0.23 -20.47 6.81
CA ASN A 609 -1.66 -20.56 6.54
C ASN A 609 -2.03 -21.64 5.50
N LEU A 610 -1.08 -22.47 5.09
CA LEU A 610 -1.31 -23.48 4.05
C LEU A 610 -1.84 -24.81 4.60
N ILE A 611 -2.71 -25.43 3.80
CA ILE A 611 -3.42 -26.68 4.14
C ILE A 611 -2.80 -27.91 3.46
N SER A 612 -2.07 -27.73 2.37
CA SER A 612 -1.36 -28.82 1.69
C SER A 612 -0.03 -29.08 2.39
N ASN A 613 0.46 -30.32 2.30
CA ASN A 613 1.85 -30.60 2.68
C ASN A 613 2.78 -30.06 1.59
N TYR A 614 3.56 -29.04 1.93
CA TYR A 614 4.49 -28.36 1.03
C TYR A 614 5.96 -28.51 1.46
N TRP A 615 6.19 -29.14 2.59
CA TRP A 615 7.51 -29.39 3.13
C TRP A 615 8.27 -30.37 2.24
N TYR A 616 9.57 -30.14 2.11
CA TYR A 616 10.47 -31.06 1.43
C TYR A 616 10.49 -32.42 2.13
N ASN A 617 10.03 -33.44 1.42
CA ASN A 617 9.91 -34.80 1.95
C ASN A 617 11.21 -35.58 1.68
N ASN A 618 12.20 -35.43 2.55
CA ASN A 618 13.39 -36.27 2.57
C ASN A 618 13.53 -36.97 3.92
N ALA A 619 13.60 -38.30 3.90
CA ALA A 619 13.74 -39.14 5.08
C ALA A 619 15.06 -38.95 5.84
N THR A 620 16.08 -38.29 5.26
CA THR A 620 17.41 -38.14 5.87
C THR A 620 17.58 -36.84 6.67
N ILE A 621 16.93 -35.74 6.29
CA ILE A 621 16.95 -34.45 7.02
C ILE A 621 15.55 -33.84 6.91
N PRO A 622 14.65 -34.08 7.88
CA PRO A 622 13.32 -33.47 7.87
C PRO A 622 13.41 -31.95 8.02
N ALA A 623 12.44 -31.23 7.47
CA ALA A 623 12.26 -29.83 7.81
C ALA A 623 11.90 -29.71 9.30
N THR A 624 12.59 -28.82 10.00
CA THR A 624 12.45 -28.64 11.45
C THR A 624 12.06 -27.21 11.77
N VAL A 625 11.03 -27.06 12.62
CA VAL A 625 10.60 -25.78 13.18
C VAL A 625 10.75 -25.84 14.70
N ILE A 626 11.49 -24.89 15.26
CA ILE A 626 11.70 -24.71 16.70
C ILE A 626 11.14 -23.34 17.08
N ILE A 627 10.12 -23.33 17.95
CA ILE A 627 9.61 -22.12 18.58
C ILE A 627 10.20 -22.03 19.98
N GLU A 628 11.12 -21.11 20.20
CA GLU A 628 11.74 -20.87 21.50
C GLU A 628 10.76 -20.17 22.46
N PRO A 629 11.01 -20.18 23.79
CA PRO A 629 10.20 -19.42 24.74
C PRO A 629 10.01 -17.96 24.34
N GLY A 630 8.75 -17.52 24.30
CA GLY A 630 8.33 -16.18 23.88
C GLY A 630 8.28 -15.94 22.37
N GLY A 631 8.62 -16.92 21.53
CA GLY A 631 8.31 -16.91 20.10
C GLY A 631 6.89 -17.41 19.82
N GLU A 632 6.33 -17.09 18.66
CA GLU A 632 4.96 -17.47 18.29
C GLU A 632 4.89 -18.24 16.96
N TYR A 633 4.16 -19.36 16.96
CA TYR A 633 3.65 -19.98 15.74
C TYR A 633 2.21 -19.54 15.50
N TYR A 634 1.94 -18.92 14.36
CA TYR A 634 0.61 -18.44 13.99
C TYR A 634 0.05 -19.21 12.80
N THR A 635 -1.22 -19.58 12.89
CA THR A 635 -1.99 -20.04 11.74
C THR A 635 -3.43 -19.52 11.73
N GLY A 636 -3.80 -19.03 10.57
CA GLY A 636 -5.17 -18.70 10.16
C GLY A 636 -5.85 -19.85 9.41
N SER A 637 -5.37 -21.09 9.47
CA SER A 637 -6.05 -22.25 8.87
C SER A 637 -6.63 -23.18 9.94
N SER A 638 -7.79 -23.79 9.62
CA SER A 638 -8.39 -24.88 10.42
C SER A 638 -7.60 -26.20 10.36
N THR A 639 -6.84 -26.39 9.27
CA THR A 639 -6.01 -27.56 8.99
C THR A 639 -4.69 -27.05 8.41
N THR A 640 -3.64 -26.99 9.22
CA THR A 640 -2.33 -26.49 8.80
C THR A 640 -1.38 -27.65 8.63
N SER A 641 -0.60 -27.67 7.55
CA SER A 641 0.50 -28.62 7.45
C SER A 641 1.69 -28.16 8.30
N LEU A 642 1.96 -28.87 9.39
CA LEU A 642 3.17 -28.68 10.18
C LEU A 642 4.39 -29.28 9.49
N ALA A 643 5.57 -28.81 9.89
CA ALA A 643 6.82 -29.43 9.48
C ALA A 643 6.92 -30.83 10.11
N PRO A 644 7.63 -31.79 9.49
CA PRO A 644 7.79 -33.14 10.03
C PRO A 644 8.33 -33.17 11.46
N VAL A 645 9.20 -32.23 11.82
CA VAL A 645 9.63 -32.00 13.21
C VAL A 645 9.21 -30.58 13.61
N THR A 646 8.34 -30.47 14.60
CA THR A 646 7.87 -29.19 15.13
C THR A 646 7.96 -29.21 16.65
N GLU A 647 8.88 -28.43 17.22
CA GLU A 647 9.06 -28.24 18.65
C GLU A 647 8.52 -26.86 19.05
N VAL A 648 7.55 -26.82 19.96
CA VAL A 648 6.90 -25.56 20.36
C VAL A 648 7.11 -25.32 21.85
N ASN A 649 8.17 -24.59 22.22
CA ASN A 649 8.41 -24.14 23.58
C ASN A 649 7.82 -22.74 23.86
N GLY A 650 7.45 -22.00 22.82
CA GLY A 650 6.72 -20.72 22.88
C GLY A 650 5.21 -20.87 22.66
N ASP A 651 4.58 -19.82 22.16
CA ASP A 651 3.12 -19.74 21.97
C ASP A 651 2.69 -20.29 20.60
N ILE A 652 1.49 -20.85 20.55
CA ILE A 652 0.82 -21.24 19.30
C ILE A 652 -0.58 -20.63 19.22
N ARG A 653 -0.88 -20.00 18.09
CA ARG A 653 -2.14 -19.29 17.87
C ARG A 653 -2.88 -19.76 16.62
N PHE A 654 -4.15 -20.10 16.80
CA PHE A 654 -5.11 -20.43 15.73
C PHE A 654 -6.21 -19.35 15.66
N ALA A 655 -6.43 -18.76 14.48
CA ALA A 655 -7.24 -17.52 14.39
C ALA A 655 -8.46 -17.53 13.45
N ARG A 656 -8.79 -18.63 12.74
CA ARG A 656 -9.89 -18.65 11.75
C ARG A 656 -11.21 -19.20 12.28
N GLY A 657 -12.34 -18.71 11.75
CA GLY A 657 -13.65 -19.34 11.91
C GLY A 657 -13.75 -20.71 11.21
N GLY A 658 -14.40 -21.68 11.87
CA GLY A 658 -14.52 -23.08 11.45
C GLY A 658 -14.00 -24.06 12.52
N THR A 659 -14.15 -25.38 12.29
CA THR A 659 -13.58 -26.42 13.16
C THR A 659 -12.05 -26.33 13.15
N GLN A 660 -11.44 -25.94 14.26
CA GLN A 660 -9.99 -25.95 14.41
C GLN A 660 -9.57 -27.31 14.98
N THR A 661 -8.68 -28.01 14.28
CA THR A 661 -8.09 -29.27 14.79
C THR A 661 -6.61 -29.05 15.04
N ILE A 662 -6.17 -29.13 16.30
CA ILE A 662 -4.73 -29.20 16.57
C ILE A 662 -4.19 -30.50 15.97
N PRO A 663 -3.17 -30.45 15.09
CA PRO A 663 -2.63 -31.64 14.47
C PRO A 663 -2.14 -32.65 15.51
N ALA A 664 -2.46 -33.94 15.33
CA ALA A 664 -2.05 -35.01 16.22
C ALA A 664 -0.52 -35.21 16.32
N ALA A 665 0.27 -34.52 15.48
CA ALA A 665 1.73 -34.53 15.49
C ALA A 665 2.35 -33.59 16.54
N LEU A 666 1.54 -32.79 17.25
CA LEU A 666 1.98 -31.96 18.38
C LEU A 666 1.69 -32.68 19.69
N ASP A 667 2.71 -33.29 20.30
CA ASP A 667 2.56 -33.99 21.58
C ASP A 667 2.65 -33.05 22.79
N THR A 668 3.46 -31.98 22.70
CA THR A 668 3.68 -31.02 23.80
C THR A 668 3.84 -29.59 23.28
N VAL A 669 3.21 -28.63 23.97
CA VAL A 669 3.42 -27.18 23.79
C VAL A 669 3.87 -26.59 25.12
N GLY A 670 5.06 -25.97 25.12
CA GLY A 670 5.68 -25.34 26.28
C GLY A 670 5.06 -24.00 26.67
N GLY A 671 4.59 -23.20 25.71
CA GLY A 671 3.90 -21.93 25.97
C GLY A 671 2.38 -22.05 25.88
N LYS A 672 1.74 -20.94 25.50
CA LYS A 672 0.27 -20.84 25.47
C LYS A 672 -0.30 -21.35 24.15
N VAL A 673 -1.42 -22.07 24.24
CA VAL A 673 -2.28 -22.41 23.12
C VAL A 673 -3.44 -21.42 23.08
N ILE A 674 -3.54 -20.63 22.01
CA ILE A 674 -4.59 -19.62 21.83
C ILE A 674 -5.47 -20.01 20.65
N LEU A 675 -6.75 -20.28 20.92
CA LEU A 675 -7.75 -20.61 19.91
C LEU A 675 -8.76 -19.46 19.80
N SER A 676 -8.85 -18.83 18.64
CA SER A 676 -9.70 -17.65 18.42
C SER A 676 -10.59 -17.78 17.18
N GLY A 677 -11.77 -17.14 17.20
CA GLY A 677 -12.75 -17.14 16.09
C GLY A 677 -14.06 -17.88 16.42
N SER A 678 -15.10 -17.67 15.63
CA SER A 678 -16.50 -18.06 15.94
C SER A 678 -16.89 -19.52 15.65
N GLY A 679 -16.01 -20.35 15.09
CA GLY A 679 -16.32 -21.76 14.79
C GLY A 679 -15.96 -22.73 15.92
N ALA A 680 -16.46 -23.97 15.85
CA ALA A 680 -16.18 -25.04 16.80
C ALA A 680 -14.66 -25.29 16.98
N LYS A 681 -14.25 -25.73 18.17
CA LYS A 681 -12.84 -26.02 18.47
C LYS A 681 -12.70 -27.50 18.84
N THR A 682 -11.74 -28.19 18.23
CA THR A 682 -11.45 -29.60 18.49
C THR A 682 -9.96 -29.79 18.75
N LEU A 683 -9.61 -30.40 19.87
CA LEU A 683 -8.24 -30.82 20.14
C LEU A 683 -8.07 -32.24 19.61
N GLY A 684 -7.17 -32.45 18.65
CA GLY A 684 -6.86 -33.78 18.13
C GLY A 684 -5.65 -34.39 18.85
N GLY A 685 -5.71 -35.68 19.19
CA GLY A 685 -4.60 -36.41 19.81
C GLY A 685 -4.48 -36.22 21.34
N ASN A 686 -3.37 -36.71 21.91
CA ASN A 686 -2.99 -36.49 23.31
C ASN A 686 -2.03 -35.29 23.37
N LEU A 687 -2.56 -34.10 23.65
CA LEU A 687 -1.76 -32.87 23.73
C LEU A 687 -1.47 -32.51 25.20
N THR A 688 -0.20 -32.25 25.51
CA THR A 688 0.22 -31.64 26.78
C THR A 688 0.48 -30.15 26.60
N VAL A 689 -0.14 -29.31 27.44
CA VAL A 689 0.07 -27.85 27.45
C VAL A 689 0.67 -27.44 28.79
N LEU A 690 1.83 -26.77 28.77
CA LEU A 690 2.57 -26.46 29.99
C LEU A 690 2.21 -25.10 30.62
N ASP A 691 1.86 -24.06 29.84
CA ASP A 691 1.62 -22.70 30.37
C ASP A 691 0.13 -22.26 30.34
N GLY A 692 -0.59 -22.40 29.23
CA GLY A 692 -2.01 -22.00 29.25
C GLY A 692 -2.81 -22.30 28.00
N LEU A 693 -4.12 -22.47 28.17
CA LEU A 693 -5.08 -22.63 27.08
C LEU A 693 -6.10 -21.48 27.12
N SER A 694 -6.14 -20.66 26.06
CA SER A 694 -7.06 -19.54 25.91
C SER A 694 -8.03 -19.78 24.75
N LEU A 695 -9.33 -19.72 25.05
CA LEU A 695 -10.40 -19.74 24.05
C LEU A 695 -10.97 -18.32 23.90
N ARG A 696 -11.06 -17.81 22.68
CA ARG A 696 -11.59 -16.44 22.42
C ARG A 696 -12.71 -16.46 21.37
N GLY A 697 -13.88 -15.94 21.74
CA GLY A 697 -15.06 -15.81 20.88
C GLY A 697 -16.21 -16.75 21.25
N THR A 698 -17.31 -16.70 20.49
CA THR A 698 -18.50 -17.55 20.69
C THR A 698 -18.28 -18.92 20.05
N ALA A 699 -17.61 -19.85 20.74
CA ALA A 699 -17.35 -21.18 20.22
C ALA A 699 -17.53 -22.27 21.29
N THR A 700 -17.98 -23.45 20.87
CA THR A 700 -18.00 -24.67 21.70
C THR A 700 -16.66 -25.40 21.56
N LEU A 701 -16.01 -25.73 22.68
CA LEU A 701 -14.88 -26.67 22.71
C LEU A 701 -15.43 -28.09 22.83
N THR A 702 -15.14 -28.94 21.85
CA THR A 702 -15.43 -30.37 21.91
C THR A 702 -14.16 -31.13 22.21
N LEU A 703 -14.06 -31.65 23.44
CA LEU A 703 -13.14 -32.73 23.78
C LEU A 703 -13.86 -34.03 23.41
N GLY A 704 -13.45 -34.71 22.34
CA GLY A 704 -13.87 -36.10 22.08
C GLY A 704 -13.31 -37.05 23.16
N GLY A 705 -13.26 -38.36 22.90
CA GLY A 705 -12.72 -39.38 23.84
C GLY A 705 -11.21 -39.26 24.10
N PHE A 706 -10.75 -38.11 24.57
CA PHE A 706 -9.35 -37.69 24.69
C PHE A 706 -9.05 -37.17 26.09
N THR A 707 -7.76 -37.16 26.44
CA THR A 707 -7.24 -36.63 27.71
C THR A 707 -6.49 -35.34 27.47
N LEU A 708 -6.94 -34.23 28.06
CA LEU A 708 -6.16 -32.98 28.15
C LEU A 708 -5.32 -33.03 29.43
N THR A 709 -3.99 -33.01 29.28
CA THR A 709 -3.06 -33.00 30.42
C THR A 709 -2.42 -31.61 30.51
N TYR A 710 -2.50 -31.00 31.69
CA TYR A 710 -1.98 -29.66 31.95
C TYR A 710 -0.87 -29.68 33.01
N GLY A 711 0.15 -28.84 32.82
CA GLY A 711 1.26 -28.69 33.77
C GLY A 711 0.84 -28.00 35.08
N PRO A 712 1.68 -28.04 36.14
CA PRO A 712 1.37 -27.46 37.44
C PRO A 712 1.12 -25.94 37.41
N ASP A 713 1.67 -25.24 36.41
CA ASP A 713 1.56 -23.79 36.24
C ASP A 713 0.54 -23.37 35.16
N ALA A 714 -0.18 -24.35 34.58
CA ALA A 714 -1.07 -24.09 33.47
C ALA A 714 -2.36 -23.37 33.87
N THR A 715 -2.75 -22.31 33.15
CA THR A 715 -4.02 -21.59 33.37
C THR A 715 -5.07 -21.88 32.29
N LEU A 716 -6.29 -22.25 32.72
CA LEU A 716 -7.48 -22.32 31.87
C LEU A 716 -8.37 -21.12 32.19
N SER A 717 -8.65 -20.28 31.20
CA SER A 717 -9.53 -19.11 31.35
C SER A 717 -10.59 -19.12 30.25
N TYR A 718 -11.86 -19.02 30.64
CA TYR A 718 -13.02 -18.95 29.76
C TYR A 718 -13.55 -17.52 29.65
#